data_AF-A0AAN7JQD8-F1
#
_entry.id   AF-A0AAN7JQD8-F1
#
_cell.length_a   1.000
_cell.length_b   1.000
_cell.length_c   1.000
_cell.angle_alpha   90.00
_cell.angle_beta   90.00
_cell.angle_gamma   90.00
#
_symmetry.space_group_name_H-M   'P 1'
#
loop_
_entity.id
_entity.type
_entity.pdbx_description
1 polymer ?
#
loop_
_entity_poly.entity_id
_entity_poly.type
_entity_poly.pdbx_seq_one_letter_code
_entity_poly.pdbx_strand_id
1 'polypeptide(L)'
;MRLLRGFFCRRPTPPARRLCCSSSISTLSAVVTDSLSHRSHIDLSPPPEEIKYTSLLQACLRQCKKIKTHHSLDEMSQRDEASRICRIIHGQSLKLGLSSKGSLGNAILDLYGKCGYVGFAGKAFDELEGRDIVSWNSVLSMYSKLGQLSYVTRLFGLIREDGLLPNEFTYAVVFSACARMVNLNLGRQAHCDLIKVGWERSSFCAGSLIDMYGKCEVMVDARRIFDGAVDPDKVSWTAVIAGYVQVCLLDEATKLYKEMMEFGPVPDQVTSITIINAYSSLGRLTEAHELFYQLPNPNVVAWNVMISGHAQKGLELEAINLYMNMRKVGLKPTRSTLGSVVSAIAGLGALDYGSIIHAEAMKLGLTDNVYVGSSLVSLYAKCEEMKSAEKVFVAQDEKNVVLWNAMLGGYGQNGYPNMVIELFRRMKQCGFQPDEHTYTSILSAIASLELLEAGCQLHCHVIKKKLGQNLFIGNALVDMYAKCSAIEESSKLFERLKNRDNVSWNAIIVGYSQNGEENRAFEMFRRMNCSGIYPSEVALASILSACAGIQAIDQGEQCHCIAVKLGLEMSLYSASSLIDMYSKCGEIRAAHDVLYRMPNLSVVSVNAMIAGYANNDLEEAISLFQEMKAIGLRPSPITFASLLDACKDSQRVHLGKQIHCLVLKSGHQCHEDFLGISLIGMYMNTREKADGYRLFSEFPNPKGTILWTVLISGFNQNDCNVDALHCFQEMRNSNIQPDQATFACVLKASASLSSLGDGKKIHSLAFHTGFDLDELTSAAIIDMYAKCGEVCCSVQVFNEMETKTDVVSWNSMIVGFAKNGFAGEALEVFSEMQRSCSCSPDDVTFLGILTACSHAGLVSKGREVYEEMVNLYKIQPRADHCACMVDLLGRWGFLQEAEHFIDQLNFEPDPKIWATLLSACRLHGDETRGKWAAEKLIQSEPHNSAPYVLLSNIYAASGNWYEVNSLRREMREKGVKKLPGCSWIMVGEKTNLFIAGDESHPSAGEIRSFLKDLTDLMKDHIHTETDFMLYGA
;
A
#
# COMPACT_ATOMS: atom_id res chain seq x y z
N MET A 1 31.04 52.33 -21.45
CA MET A 1 30.79 52.92 -20.11
C MET A 1 30.69 51.78 -19.08
N ARG A 2 31.31 51.99 -17.91
CA ARG A 2 31.28 51.24 -16.63
C ARG A 2 29.86 50.70 -16.28
N LEU A 3 29.58 49.61 -15.54
CA LEU A 3 30.17 48.80 -14.45
C LEU A 3 29.56 47.36 -14.57
N LEU A 4 30.17 46.25 -14.14
CA LEU A 4 30.35 45.83 -12.74
C LEU A 4 31.42 44.72 -12.63
N ARG A 5 32.29 44.88 -11.63
CA ARG A 5 33.28 43.90 -11.16
C ARG A 5 32.63 42.92 -10.18
N GLY A 6 33.18 41.71 -10.13
CA GLY A 6 33.33 40.96 -8.88
C GLY A 6 33.03 39.47 -9.01
N PHE A 7 34.08 38.64 -9.12
CA PHE A 7 34.42 37.61 -8.12
C PHE A 7 35.71 36.90 -8.56
N PHE A 8 36.77 37.08 -7.78
CA PHE A 8 38.03 36.34 -7.84
C PHE A 8 38.14 35.53 -6.54
N CYS A 9 38.41 34.23 -6.64
CA CYS A 9 39.45 33.58 -5.83
C CYS A 9 39.72 32.13 -6.23
N ARG A 10 41.02 31.87 -6.50
CA ARG A 10 41.84 30.68 -6.16
C ARG A 10 41.40 29.33 -6.77
N ARG A 11 42.23 28.48 -7.38
CA ARG A 11 43.69 28.13 -7.48
C ARG A 11 43.74 26.99 -8.56
N PRO A 12 44.84 26.25 -8.83
CA PRO A 12 46.28 26.51 -8.80
C PRO A 12 46.98 26.19 -10.15
N THR A 13 48.23 26.60 -10.27
CA THR A 13 49.23 26.18 -11.27
C THR A 13 49.64 24.71 -11.15
N PRO A 14 49.91 24.00 -12.27
CA PRO A 14 50.85 22.88 -12.30
C PRO A 14 52.14 23.24 -13.09
N PRO A 15 53.25 22.49 -12.89
CA PRO A 15 54.59 22.97 -13.15
C PRO A 15 55.06 22.79 -14.59
N ALA A 16 56.01 23.64 -14.98
CA ALA A 16 56.83 23.49 -16.16
C ALA A 16 57.63 22.17 -16.11
N ARG A 17 57.49 21.32 -17.13
CA ARG A 17 58.50 20.34 -17.51
C ARG A 17 59.19 20.80 -18.79
N ARG A 18 60.46 21.17 -18.66
CA ARG A 18 61.43 21.20 -19.75
C ARG A 18 61.63 19.77 -20.25
N LEU A 19 61.46 19.55 -21.55
CA LEU A 19 62.11 18.46 -22.27
C LEU A 19 62.67 19.06 -23.57
N CYS A 20 63.99 19.23 -23.57
CA CYS A 20 64.77 19.34 -24.79
C CYS A 20 64.65 18.03 -25.57
N CYS A 21 64.42 18.10 -26.88
CA CYS A 21 65.05 17.17 -27.83
C CYS A 21 64.98 17.77 -29.24
N SER A 22 66.10 18.37 -29.62
CA SER A 22 66.57 18.56 -30.99
C SER A 22 66.79 17.21 -31.67
N SER A 23 66.13 16.96 -32.80
CA SER A 23 66.62 16.19 -33.96
C SER A 23 65.46 15.88 -34.91
N SER A 24 65.76 15.79 -36.20
CA SER A 24 64.89 15.46 -37.36
C SER A 24 64.24 16.64 -38.13
N ILE A 25 65.09 17.44 -38.80
CA ILE A 25 64.72 18.36 -39.91
C ILE A 25 65.17 17.82 -41.29
N SER A 26 65.58 16.56 -41.41
CA SER A 26 66.29 16.07 -42.61
C SER A 26 65.56 15.01 -43.47
N THR A 27 64.24 14.86 -43.41
CA THR A 27 63.52 13.80 -44.17
C THR A 27 62.25 14.25 -44.90
N LEU A 28 62.25 15.45 -45.49
CA LEU A 28 61.09 15.93 -46.28
C LEU A 28 61.43 16.60 -47.61
N SER A 29 62.62 16.37 -48.18
CA SER A 29 62.97 16.83 -49.53
C SER A 29 62.80 15.77 -50.63
N ALA A 30 62.15 14.62 -50.35
CA ALA A 30 62.16 13.45 -51.25
C ALA A 30 60.79 13.01 -51.80
N VAL A 31 59.72 13.82 -51.68
CA VAL A 31 58.35 13.41 -52.10
C VAL A 31 57.80 14.20 -53.30
N VAL A 32 58.63 15.00 -53.99
CA VAL A 32 58.18 15.79 -55.15
C VAL A 32 59.15 15.67 -56.32
N THR A 33 59.42 14.46 -56.77
CA THR A 33 59.97 14.20 -58.11
C THR A 33 59.65 12.75 -58.49
N ASP A 34 58.43 12.48 -58.94
CA ASP A 34 58.22 11.41 -59.90
C ASP A 34 56.83 11.51 -60.54
N SER A 35 56.85 11.84 -61.84
CA SER A 35 55.83 11.68 -62.87
C SER A 35 55.72 12.95 -63.71
N LEU A 36 56.42 12.94 -64.86
CA LEU A 36 55.94 13.41 -66.17
C LEU A 36 57.14 13.44 -67.14
N SER A 37 57.43 12.29 -67.74
CA SER A 37 58.24 12.18 -68.95
C SER A 37 57.33 11.86 -70.15
N HIS A 38 57.06 12.85 -70.99
CA HIS A 38 57.25 12.83 -72.45
C HIS A 38 56.37 13.85 -73.19
N ARG A 39 57.07 14.76 -73.92
CA ARG A 39 56.74 15.47 -75.18
C ARG A 39 55.46 16.33 -75.19
N SER A 40 55.42 17.56 -75.71
CA SER A 40 56.32 18.38 -76.51
C SER A 40 55.79 19.82 -76.53
N HIS A 41 56.71 20.81 -76.50
CA HIS A 41 56.59 22.21 -76.92
C HIS A 41 55.21 22.90 -76.91
N ILE A 42 55.02 23.87 -76.01
CA ILE A 42 54.96 25.31 -76.30
C ILE A 42 55.24 26.06 -74.98
N ASP A 43 56.09 27.07 -75.09
CA ASP A 43 56.66 27.89 -74.03
C ASP A 43 55.65 28.92 -73.51
N LEU A 44 55.35 28.87 -72.21
CA LEU A 44 54.76 29.92 -71.36
C LEU A 44 55.03 29.49 -69.90
N SER A 45 56.26 29.69 -69.42
CA SER A 45 56.60 29.42 -68.02
C SER A 45 56.09 30.55 -67.12
N PRO A 46 55.23 30.28 -66.12
CA PRO A 46 54.73 31.30 -65.19
C PRO A 46 55.83 31.74 -64.20
N PRO A 47 55.75 32.95 -63.62
CA PRO A 47 56.74 33.44 -62.66
C PRO A 47 56.91 32.50 -61.44
N PRO A 48 58.10 32.47 -60.81
CA PRO A 48 58.43 31.54 -59.72
C PRO A 48 57.55 31.65 -58.46
N GLU A 49 56.76 32.71 -58.31
CA GLU A 49 55.76 32.85 -57.24
C GLU A 49 54.46 32.08 -57.53
N GLU A 50 54.06 31.95 -58.79
CA GLU A 50 52.82 31.28 -59.21
C GLU A 50 52.94 29.75 -59.12
N ILE A 51 54.15 29.22 -59.39
CA ILE A 51 54.51 27.81 -59.18
C ILE A 51 54.50 27.46 -57.67
N LYS A 52 54.98 28.37 -56.82
CA LYS A 52 54.97 28.19 -55.35
C LYS A 52 53.54 28.27 -54.79
N TYR A 53 52.72 29.19 -55.27
CA TYR A 53 51.30 29.27 -54.90
C TYR A 53 50.54 27.99 -55.27
N THR A 54 50.69 27.53 -56.52
CA THR A 54 49.99 26.34 -57.03
C THR A 54 50.43 25.06 -56.29
N SER A 55 51.72 24.92 -55.97
CA SER A 55 52.22 23.76 -55.23
C SER A 55 51.74 23.72 -53.77
N LEU A 56 51.71 24.86 -53.06
CA LEU A 56 51.16 24.96 -51.71
C LEU A 56 49.65 24.69 -51.70
N LEU A 57 48.90 25.22 -52.67
CA LEU A 57 47.47 24.97 -52.82
C LEU A 57 47.17 23.48 -53.08
N GLN A 58 47.91 22.84 -53.98
CA GLN A 58 47.77 21.41 -54.23
C GLN A 58 48.12 20.56 -53.01
N ALA A 59 49.13 20.95 -52.21
CA ALA A 59 49.47 20.27 -50.97
C ALA A 59 48.36 20.38 -49.92
N CYS A 60 47.80 21.59 -49.72
CA CYS A 60 46.63 21.82 -48.86
C CYS A 60 45.42 20.98 -49.30
N LEU A 61 45.05 21.04 -50.58
CA LEU A 61 43.90 20.31 -51.11
C LEU A 61 44.07 18.78 -51.02
N ARG A 62 45.29 18.26 -51.21
CA ARG A 62 45.59 16.83 -51.00
C ARG A 62 45.41 16.42 -49.54
N GLN A 63 45.84 17.24 -48.58
CA GLN A 63 45.63 16.95 -47.16
C GLN A 63 44.16 17.07 -46.75
N CYS A 64 43.45 18.09 -47.26
CA CYS A 64 42.00 18.21 -47.08
C CYS A 64 41.21 17.00 -47.62
N LYS A 65 41.73 16.28 -48.63
CA LYS A 65 41.14 15.04 -49.16
C LYS A 65 41.51 13.79 -48.37
N LYS A 66 42.66 13.76 -47.69
CA LYS A 66 43.10 12.62 -46.87
C LYS A 66 42.31 12.49 -45.57
N ILE A 67 41.83 13.60 -45.01
CA ILE A 67 40.93 13.62 -43.86
C ILE A 67 39.53 13.21 -44.33
N LYS A 68 39.28 11.91 -44.53
CA LYS A 68 37.94 11.37 -44.84
C LYS A 68 37.08 11.32 -43.58
N THR A 69 35.77 11.54 -43.75
CA THR A 69 34.78 11.83 -42.71
C THR A 69 34.11 10.60 -42.07
N HIS A 70 34.86 9.61 -41.56
CA HIS A 70 34.25 8.47 -40.85
C HIS A 70 34.96 8.10 -39.54
N HIS A 71 34.19 8.21 -38.46
CA HIS A 71 34.54 7.90 -37.07
C HIS A 71 35.09 6.47 -36.89
N SER A 72 36.42 6.34 -36.80
CA SER A 72 37.08 5.18 -36.20
C SER A 72 38.13 5.63 -35.17
N LEU A 73 38.42 4.77 -34.18
CA LEU A 73 39.33 5.02 -33.07
C LEU A 73 40.80 5.26 -33.49
N ASP A 74 41.17 4.97 -34.74
CA ASP A 74 42.51 5.20 -35.30
C ASP A 74 42.75 6.67 -35.73
N GLU A 75 41.75 7.55 -35.67
CA GLU A 75 41.84 8.95 -36.17
C GLU A 75 42.79 9.88 -35.37
N MET A 76 43.08 9.60 -34.10
CA MET A 76 43.90 10.52 -33.28
C MET A 76 45.31 10.71 -33.84
N SER A 77 45.92 9.66 -34.40
CA SER A 77 47.26 9.73 -34.99
C SER A 77 47.28 10.52 -36.30
N GLN A 78 46.25 10.36 -37.14
CA GLN A 78 46.13 11.03 -38.44
C GLN A 78 45.82 12.54 -38.29
N ARG A 79 45.02 12.93 -37.29
CA ARG A 79 44.75 14.35 -37.01
C ARG A 79 45.99 15.09 -36.50
N ASP A 80 46.83 14.44 -35.69
CA ASP A 80 48.08 15.05 -35.21
C ASP A 80 49.12 15.23 -36.32
N GLU A 81 49.20 14.28 -37.26
CA GLU A 81 50.08 14.39 -38.43
C GLU A 81 49.58 15.44 -39.43
N ALA A 82 48.28 15.46 -39.73
CA ALA A 82 47.65 16.50 -40.55
C ALA A 82 47.79 17.89 -39.91
N SER A 83 47.69 17.98 -38.58
CA SER A 83 47.92 19.22 -37.80
C SER A 83 49.34 19.75 -37.95
N ARG A 84 50.36 18.89 -37.85
CA ARG A 84 51.77 19.28 -38.09
C ARG A 84 51.96 19.81 -39.50
N ILE A 85 51.46 19.07 -40.51
CA ILE A 85 51.60 19.45 -41.92
C ILE A 85 50.85 20.76 -42.20
N CYS A 86 49.66 20.96 -41.63
CA CYS A 86 48.88 22.19 -41.74
C CYS A 86 49.66 23.41 -41.23
N ARG A 87 50.31 23.30 -40.06
CA ARG A 87 51.11 24.40 -39.50
C ARG A 87 52.37 24.69 -40.32
N ILE A 88 52.98 23.67 -40.93
CA ILE A 88 54.13 23.83 -41.83
C ILE A 88 53.71 24.57 -43.09
N ILE A 89 52.62 24.15 -43.73
CA ILE A 89 52.10 24.80 -44.96
C ILE A 89 51.67 26.24 -44.67
N HIS A 90 50.97 26.48 -43.55
CA HIS A 90 50.56 27.83 -43.16
C HIS A 90 51.77 28.73 -42.84
N GLY A 91 52.78 28.22 -42.11
CA GLY A 91 54.01 28.97 -41.82
C GLY A 91 54.83 29.31 -43.07
N GLN A 92 54.90 28.40 -44.06
CA GLN A 92 55.51 28.67 -45.35
C GLN A 92 54.73 29.69 -46.17
N SER A 93 53.39 29.63 -46.12
CA SER A 93 52.50 30.58 -46.80
C SER A 93 52.58 31.99 -46.20
N LEU A 94 52.70 32.10 -44.87
CA LEU A 94 52.93 33.36 -44.15
C LEU A 94 54.29 33.98 -44.52
N LYS A 95 55.36 33.17 -44.58
CA LYS A 95 56.71 33.64 -44.95
C LYS A 95 56.78 34.19 -46.38
N LEU A 96 55.91 33.70 -47.27
CA LEU A 96 55.82 34.14 -48.66
C LEU A 96 54.77 35.24 -48.89
N GLY A 97 54.02 35.67 -47.85
CA GLY A 97 52.95 36.66 -47.99
C GLY A 97 51.76 36.18 -48.84
N LEU A 98 51.53 34.85 -48.90
CA LEU A 98 50.51 34.22 -49.74
C LEU A 98 49.33 33.67 -48.93
N SER A 99 49.41 33.64 -47.59
CA SER A 99 48.40 33.03 -46.72
C SER A 99 47.03 33.71 -46.75
N SER A 100 46.97 35.02 -47.00
CA SER A 100 45.74 35.81 -47.10
C SER A 100 45.07 35.77 -48.48
N LYS A 101 45.72 35.18 -49.50
CA LYS A 101 45.34 35.34 -50.91
C LYS A 101 44.44 34.21 -51.44
N GLY A 102 43.17 34.53 -51.68
CA GLY A 102 42.24 33.73 -52.50
C GLY A 102 42.13 32.25 -52.09
N SER A 103 42.14 31.36 -53.08
CA SER A 103 41.90 29.92 -52.90
C SER A 103 42.85 29.19 -51.92
N LEU A 104 44.11 29.65 -51.79
CA LEU A 104 45.07 29.09 -50.84
C LEU A 104 44.68 29.38 -49.39
N GLY A 105 44.24 30.61 -49.10
CA GLY A 105 43.75 30.97 -47.77
C GLY A 105 42.48 30.19 -47.40
N ASN A 106 41.57 29.99 -48.35
CA ASN A 106 40.37 29.15 -48.17
C ASN A 106 40.73 27.68 -47.88
N ALA A 107 41.75 27.14 -48.56
CA ALA A 107 42.21 25.77 -48.33
C ALA A 107 42.93 25.61 -46.97
N ILE A 108 43.68 26.62 -46.52
CA ILE A 108 44.28 26.65 -45.17
C ILE A 108 43.19 26.69 -44.10
N LEU A 109 42.16 27.51 -44.31
CA LEU A 109 41.00 27.62 -43.43
C LEU A 109 40.23 26.30 -43.31
N ASP A 110 39.89 25.65 -44.43
CA ASP A 110 39.24 24.33 -44.46
C ASP A 110 40.09 23.26 -43.73
N LEU A 111 41.41 23.30 -43.90
CA LEU A 111 42.33 22.38 -43.25
C LEU A 111 42.37 22.58 -41.72
N TYR A 112 42.44 23.84 -41.24
CA TYR A 112 42.34 24.12 -39.80
C TYR A 112 40.97 23.74 -39.23
N GLY A 113 39.89 23.97 -39.98
CA GLY A 113 38.54 23.57 -39.61
C GLY A 113 38.38 22.07 -39.47
N LYS A 114 38.91 21.28 -40.41
CA LYS A 114 38.93 19.81 -40.36
C LYS A 114 39.79 19.26 -39.23
N CYS A 115 40.88 19.94 -38.88
CA CYS A 115 41.74 19.60 -37.74
C CYS A 115 41.17 20.04 -36.38
N GLY A 116 40.05 20.78 -36.33
CA GLY A 116 39.39 21.22 -35.10
C GLY A 116 40.06 22.41 -34.39
N TYR A 117 40.99 23.12 -35.03
CA TYR A 117 41.68 24.28 -34.43
C TYR A 117 40.92 25.59 -34.65
N VAL A 118 39.80 25.75 -33.96
CA VAL A 118 38.88 26.90 -34.10
C VAL A 118 39.58 28.25 -34.00
N GLY A 119 40.51 28.42 -33.06
CA GLY A 119 41.20 29.69 -32.86
C GLY A 119 42.15 30.06 -34.00
N PHE A 120 42.77 29.08 -34.67
CA PHE A 120 43.64 29.33 -35.82
C PHE A 120 42.84 29.47 -37.10
N ALA A 121 41.74 28.70 -37.26
CA ALA A 121 40.78 28.87 -38.34
C ALA A 121 40.14 30.27 -38.31
N GLY A 122 39.70 30.73 -37.13
CA GLY A 122 39.13 32.08 -36.96
C GLY A 122 40.11 33.18 -37.36
N LYS A 123 41.37 33.10 -36.92
CA LYS A 123 42.42 34.06 -37.32
C LYS A 123 42.72 34.02 -38.82
N ALA A 124 42.84 32.83 -39.39
CA ALA A 124 43.05 32.68 -40.84
C ALA A 124 41.87 33.26 -41.63
N PHE A 125 40.64 33.11 -41.14
CA PHE A 125 39.45 33.72 -41.73
C PHE A 125 39.44 35.26 -41.59
N ASP A 126 39.88 35.77 -40.44
CA ASP A 126 39.95 37.20 -40.20
C ASP A 126 40.96 37.91 -41.12
N GLU A 127 42.10 37.24 -41.40
CA GLU A 127 43.22 37.72 -42.23
C GLU A 127 43.04 37.52 -43.75
N LEU A 128 41.94 36.89 -44.22
CA LEU A 128 41.67 36.65 -45.64
C LEU A 128 41.34 37.94 -46.41
N GLU A 129 42.03 38.17 -47.54
CA GLU A 129 41.74 39.25 -48.49
C GLU A 129 40.59 38.83 -49.42
N GLY A 130 39.45 39.54 -49.35
CA GLY A 130 38.29 39.29 -50.22
C GLY A 130 37.55 37.99 -49.87
N ARG A 131 36.92 37.94 -48.69
CA ARG A 131 36.13 36.79 -48.22
C ARG A 131 35.02 36.46 -49.21
N ASP A 132 35.07 35.25 -49.76
CA ASP A 132 34.06 34.72 -50.67
C ASP A 132 33.15 33.71 -49.97
N ILE A 133 32.09 33.25 -50.65
CA ILE A 133 31.13 32.30 -50.06
C ILE A 133 31.78 30.97 -49.64
N VAL A 134 32.90 30.59 -50.27
CA VAL A 134 33.65 29.34 -49.96
C VAL A 134 34.36 29.46 -48.61
N SER A 135 34.96 30.60 -48.32
CA SER A 135 35.56 30.91 -47.02
C SER A 135 34.52 30.84 -45.90
N TRP A 136 33.35 31.47 -46.11
CA TRP A 136 32.23 31.49 -45.16
C TRP A 136 31.64 30.09 -44.92
N ASN A 137 31.42 29.31 -45.98
CA ASN A 137 30.91 27.94 -45.88
C ASN A 137 31.86 27.02 -45.10
N SER A 138 33.17 27.23 -45.20
CA SER A 138 34.17 26.47 -44.46
C SER A 138 34.07 26.72 -42.94
N VAL A 139 33.85 27.97 -42.54
CA VAL A 139 33.65 28.37 -41.14
C VAL A 139 32.31 27.90 -40.60
N LEU A 140 31.23 28.06 -41.36
CA LEU A 140 29.89 27.56 -40.99
C LEU A 140 29.90 26.04 -40.77
N SER A 141 30.52 25.29 -41.69
CA SER A 141 30.68 23.83 -41.59
C SER A 141 31.49 23.43 -40.36
N MET A 142 32.58 24.15 -40.06
CA MET A 142 33.39 23.92 -38.86
C MET A 142 32.56 24.11 -37.58
N TYR A 143 31.90 25.26 -37.39
CA TYR A 143 31.11 25.52 -36.18
C TYR A 143 29.91 24.58 -36.05
N SER A 144 29.27 24.19 -37.16
CA SER A 144 28.18 23.21 -37.16
C SER A 144 28.65 21.82 -36.69
N LYS A 145 29.82 21.36 -37.16
CA LYS A 145 30.43 20.08 -36.73
C LYS A 145 30.83 20.09 -35.25
N LEU A 146 31.29 21.23 -34.74
CA LEU A 146 31.65 21.39 -33.32
C LEU A 146 30.45 21.60 -32.39
N GLY A 147 29.22 21.65 -32.94
CA GLY A 147 28.00 21.85 -32.16
C GLY A 147 27.83 23.28 -31.63
N GLN A 148 28.62 24.24 -32.10
CA GLN A 148 28.49 25.66 -31.73
C GLN A 148 27.45 26.34 -32.64
N LEU A 149 26.21 25.87 -32.55
CA LEU A 149 25.15 26.20 -33.50
C LEU A 149 24.74 27.69 -33.47
N SER A 150 24.85 28.35 -32.32
CA SER A 150 24.60 29.80 -32.19
C SER A 150 25.58 30.67 -32.97
N TYR A 151 26.82 30.20 -33.17
CA TYR A 151 27.79 30.88 -34.02
C TYR A 151 27.44 30.70 -35.49
N VAL A 152 26.96 29.52 -35.90
CA VAL A 152 26.47 29.27 -37.28
C VAL A 152 25.35 30.25 -37.63
N THR A 153 24.39 30.43 -36.73
CA THR A 153 23.27 31.36 -36.94
C THR A 153 23.72 32.82 -37.01
N ARG A 154 24.72 33.21 -36.20
CA ARG A 154 25.28 34.57 -36.21
C ARG A 154 26.06 34.86 -37.50
N LEU A 155 26.89 33.90 -37.93
CA LEU A 155 27.69 34.03 -39.15
C LEU A 155 26.81 34.09 -40.40
N PHE A 156 25.67 33.39 -40.42
CA PHE A 156 24.70 33.52 -41.51
C PHE A 156 24.12 34.95 -41.62
N GLY A 157 23.89 35.63 -40.50
CA GLY A 157 23.53 37.06 -40.51
C GLY A 157 24.62 37.94 -41.13
N LEU A 158 25.88 37.71 -40.75
CA LEU A 158 27.04 38.47 -41.25
C LEU A 158 27.29 38.27 -42.75
N ILE A 159 27.07 37.06 -43.29
CA ILE A 159 27.18 36.81 -44.75
C ILE A 159 26.23 37.74 -45.54
N ARG A 160 25.04 38.01 -44.98
CA ARG A 160 24.04 38.90 -45.59
C ARG A 160 24.42 40.37 -45.45
N GLU A 161 25.02 40.76 -44.33
CA GLU A 161 25.54 42.12 -44.12
C GLU A 161 26.70 42.45 -45.07
N ASP A 162 27.55 41.47 -45.38
CA ASP A 162 28.65 41.59 -46.36
C ASP A 162 28.17 41.57 -47.83
N GLY A 163 26.86 41.45 -48.09
CA GLY A 163 26.26 41.53 -49.43
C GLY A 163 26.53 40.31 -50.32
N LEU A 164 26.99 39.19 -49.77
CA LEU A 164 27.24 37.94 -50.50
C LEU A 164 25.95 37.13 -50.62
N LEU A 165 25.69 36.54 -51.79
CA LEU A 165 24.55 35.64 -52.00
C LEU A 165 24.86 34.24 -51.46
N PRO A 166 24.10 33.72 -50.47
CA PRO A 166 24.24 32.35 -49.99
C PRO A 166 23.94 31.34 -51.11
N ASN A 167 24.60 30.19 -51.07
CA ASN A 167 24.34 29.09 -51.98
C ASN A 167 23.65 27.91 -51.29
N GLU A 168 23.30 26.88 -52.05
CA GLU A 168 22.59 25.69 -51.56
C GLU A 168 23.29 25.04 -50.35
N PHE A 169 24.62 25.01 -50.34
CA PHE A 169 25.42 24.49 -49.23
C PHE A 169 25.29 25.35 -47.96
N THR A 170 25.31 26.67 -48.09
CA THR A 170 25.10 27.59 -46.97
C THR A 170 23.75 27.32 -46.30
N TYR A 171 22.67 27.23 -47.09
CA TYR A 171 21.33 26.98 -46.57
C TYR A 171 21.20 25.60 -45.92
N ALA A 172 21.77 24.54 -46.49
CA ALA A 172 21.73 23.21 -45.90
C ALA A 172 22.38 23.16 -44.50
N VAL A 173 23.55 23.81 -44.32
CA VAL A 173 24.23 23.89 -43.02
C VAL A 173 23.41 24.71 -42.01
N VAL A 174 22.78 25.79 -42.45
CA VAL A 174 21.94 26.65 -41.59
C VAL A 174 20.65 25.94 -41.19
N PHE A 175 19.96 25.26 -42.11
CA PHE A 175 18.76 24.48 -41.77
C PHE A 175 19.09 23.34 -40.82
N SER A 176 20.19 22.61 -41.05
CA SER A 176 20.64 21.58 -40.12
C SER A 176 20.95 22.14 -38.72
N ALA A 177 21.56 23.32 -38.63
CA ALA A 177 21.79 23.99 -37.35
C ALA A 177 20.46 24.43 -36.69
N CYS A 178 19.52 24.98 -37.45
CA CYS A 178 18.20 25.36 -36.95
C CYS A 178 17.41 24.14 -36.46
N ALA A 179 17.46 23.01 -37.19
CA ALA A 179 16.83 21.75 -36.85
C ALA A 179 17.36 21.21 -35.50
N ARG A 180 18.68 21.25 -35.32
CA ARG A 180 19.35 20.82 -34.07
C ARG A 180 19.12 21.78 -32.89
N MET A 181 18.85 23.05 -33.17
CA MET A 181 18.50 24.06 -32.15
C MET A 181 17.00 24.16 -31.88
N VAL A 182 16.16 23.50 -32.68
CA VAL A 182 14.69 23.67 -32.70
C VAL A 182 14.31 25.16 -32.85
N ASN A 183 15.05 25.89 -33.70
CA ASN A 183 14.85 27.33 -33.92
C ASN A 183 14.01 27.60 -35.17
N LEU A 184 12.70 27.51 -35.01
CA LEU A 184 11.73 27.71 -36.10
C LEU A 184 11.78 29.13 -36.70
N ASN A 185 12.00 30.15 -35.88
CA ASN A 185 11.98 31.56 -36.33
C ASN A 185 13.08 31.84 -37.34
N LEU A 186 14.32 31.44 -37.01
CA LEU A 186 15.44 31.59 -37.94
C LEU A 186 15.31 30.65 -39.14
N GLY A 187 14.82 29.42 -38.93
CA GLY A 187 14.56 28.47 -40.00
C GLY A 187 13.59 29.04 -41.06
N ARG A 188 12.49 29.66 -40.63
CA ARG A 188 11.53 30.35 -41.51
C ARG A 188 12.16 31.55 -42.21
N GLN A 189 13.00 32.34 -41.53
CA GLN A 189 13.71 33.45 -42.16
C GLN A 189 14.65 32.98 -43.26
N ALA A 190 15.45 31.94 -42.99
CA ALA A 190 16.34 31.33 -43.98
C ALA A 190 15.56 30.67 -45.14
N HIS A 191 14.40 30.07 -44.87
CA HIS A 191 13.53 29.51 -45.91
C HIS A 191 12.94 30.61 -46.83
N CYS A 192 12.44 31.71 -46.26
CA CYS A 192 11.98 32.84 -47.06
C CYS A 192 13.11 33.45 -47.91
N ASP A 193 14.32 33.50 -47.37
CA ASP A 193 15.50 33.99 -48.07
C ASP A 193 15.90 33.05 -49.23
N LEU A 194 15.87 31.73 -48.99
CA LEU A 194 16.08 30.70 -50.01
C LEU A 194 15.12 30.85 -51.20
N ILE A 195 13.84 31.14 -50.94
CA ILE A 195 12.83 31.41 -51.99
C ILE A 195 13.19 32.68 -52.77
N LYS A 196 13.64 33.74 -52.10
CA LYS A 196 14.00 35.01 -52.76
C LYS A 196 15.23 34.89 -53.67
N VAL A 197 16.16 34.00 -53.32
CA VAL A 197 17.40 33.77 -54.09
C VAL A 197 17.16 32.78 -55.24
N GLY A 198 16.00 32.11 -55.31
CA GLY A 198 15.60 31.23 -56.41
C GLY A 198 16.06 29.77 -56.27
N TRP A 199 16.39 29.33 -55.05
CA TRP A 199 16.83 27.96 -54.77
C TRP A 199 15.68 27.07 -54.27
N GLU A 200 14.42 27.49 -54.38
CA GLU A 200 13.25 26.76 -53.83
C GLU A 200 13.02 25.38 -54.45
N ARG A 201 13.53 25.15 -55.67
CA ARG A 201 13.44 23.86 -56.38
C ARG A 201 14.68 22.97 -56.19
N SER A 202 15.64 23.39 -55.37
CA SER A 202 16.86 22.61 -55.14
C SER A 202 16.58 21.37 -54.28
N SER A 203 16.76 20.19 -54.86
CA SER A 203 16.67 18.91 -54.12
C SER A 203 17.72 18.83 -53.00
N PHE A 204 18.85 19.52 -53.16
CA PHE A 204 19.93 19.56 -52.17
C PHE A 204 19.51 20.24 -50.86
N CYS A 205 18.69 21.30 -50.92
CA CYS A 205 18.19 21.99 -49.73
C CYS A 205 16.90 21.36 -49.17
N ALA A 206 16.09 20.73 -50.02
CA ALA A 206 14.78 20.19 -49.67
C ALA A 206 14.84 19.22 -48.47
N GLY A 207 15.74 18.23 -48.48
CA GLY A 207 15.88 17.27 -47.37
C GLY A 207 16.28 17.93 -46.04
N SER A 208 17.21 18.90 -46.07
CA SER A 208 17.63 19.64 -44.86
C SER A 208 16.53 20.56 -44.32
N LEU A 209 15.70 21.10 -45.21
CA LEU A 209 14.60 21.97 -44.88
C LEU A 209 13.41 21.17 -44.29
N ILE A 210 13.12 20.00 -44.85
CA ILE A 210 12.15 19.04 -44.31
C ILE A 210 12.58 18.61 -42.89
N ASP A 211 13.84 18.22 -42.69
CA ASP A 211 14.37 17.85 -41.35
C ASP A 211 14.24 19.01 -40.35
N MET A 212 14.45 20.25 -40.80
CA MET A 212 14.28 21.44 -39.96
C MET A 212 12.83 21.62 -39.50
N TYR A 213 11.87 21.57 -40.43
CA TYR A 213 10.45 21.70 -40.07
C TYR A 213 9.94 20.50 -39.26
N GLY A 214 10.39 19.29 -39.59
CA GLY A 214 10.07 18.07 -38.84
C GLY A 214 10.55 18.14 -37.39
N LYS A 215 11.82 18.51 -37.17
CA LYS A 215 12.37 18.67 -35.81
C LYS A 215 11.80 19.85 -35.04
N CYS A 216 11.27 20.86 -35.73
CA CYS A 216 10.53 21.96 -35.12
C CYS A 216 9.02 21.65 -34.94
N GLU A 217 8.60 20.40 -35.14
CA GLU A 217 7.22 19.91 -34.94
C GLU A 217 6.17 20.60 -35.83
N VAL A 218 6.58 21.15 -36.98
CA VAL A 218 5.67 21.79 -37.96
C VAL A 218 5.53 20.89 -39.20
N MET A 219 4.86 19.74 -39.00
CA MET A 219 4.76 18.71 -40.04
C MET A 219 3.97 19.16 -41.29
N VAL A 220 3.06 20.12 -41.18
CA VAL A 220 2.30 20.65 -42.33
C VAL A 220 3.23 21.34 -43.33
N ASP A 221 4.17 22.14 -42.83
CA ASP A 221 5.14 22.85 -43.68
C ASP A 221 6.16 21.86 -44.28
N ALA A 222 6.61 20.88 -43.48
CA ALA A 222 7.48 19.80 -43.97
C ALA A 222 6.83 18.99 -45.10
N ARG A 223 5.55 18.61 -44.93
CA ARG A 223 4.79 17.84 -45.93
C ARG A 223 4.57 18.62 -47.22
N ARG A 224 4.25 19.92 -47.14
CA ARG A 224 4.11 20.79 -48.32
C ARG A 224 5.38 20.87 -49.16
N ILE A 225 6.53 20.92 -48.50
CA ILE A 225 7.83 20.99 -49.18
C ILE A 225 8.15 19.66 -49.84
N PHE A 226 7.82 18.55 -49.18
CA PHE A 226 7.97 17.21 -49.74
C PHE A 226 7.07 16.97 -50.96
N ASP A 227 5.78 17.29 -50.87
CA ASP A 227 4.82 17.13 -51.98
C ASP A 227 5.12 18.06 -53.16
N GLY A 228 5.77 19.21 -52.91
CA GLY A 228 6.19 20.16 -53.94
C GLY A 228 7.50 19.78 -54.65
N ALA A 229 8.22 18.75 -54.19
CA ALA A 229 9.46 18.31 -54.80
C ALA A 229 9.18 17.41 -56.03
N VAL A 230 9.84 17.70 -57.16
CA VAL A 230 9.62 17.01 -58.44
C VAL A 230 10.15 15.57 -58.44
N ASP A 231 11.16 15.28 -57.61
CA ASP A 231 11.70 13.93 -57.35
C ASP A 231 12.38 13.92 -55.95
N PRO A 232 11.64 13.60 -54.87
CA PRO A 232 12.20 13.58 -53.53
C PRO A 232 13.23 12.45 -53.39
N ASP A 233 14.45 12.81 -53.02
CA ASP A 233 15.53 11.85 -52.80
C ASP A 233 15.32 11.02 -51.52
N LYS A 234 16.11 9.96 -51.33
CA LYS A 234 16.04 9.07 -50.15
C LYS A 234 16.11 9.82 -48.82
N VAL A 235 16.89 10.91 -48.78
CA VAL A 235 17.05 11.75 -47.58
C VAL A 235 15.76 12.48 -47.27
N SER A 236 15.10 13.04 -48.28
CA SER A 236 13.81 13.73 -48.14
C SER A 236 12.71 12.78 -47.64
N TRP A 237 12.59 11.58 -48.21
CA TRP A 237 11.66 10.55 -47.73
C TRP A 237 11.91 10.17 -46.26
N THR A 238 13.18 9.91 -45.91
CA THR A 238 13.56 9.55 -44.54
C THR A 238 13.29 10.68 -43.55
N ALA A 239 13.55 11.92 -43.93
CA ALA A 239 13.33 13.10 -43.09
C ALA A 239 11.84 13.32 -42.78
N VAL A 240 10.94 13.17 -43.77
CA VAL A 240 9.49 13.29 -43.53
C VAL A 240 8.98 12.15 -42.64
N ILE A 241 9.38 10.90 -42.91
CA ILE A 241 8.99 9.74 -42.11
C ILE A 241 9.46 9.93 -40.65
N ALA A 242 10.73 10.31 -40.45
CA ALA A 242 11.27 10.57 -39.11
C ALA A 242 10.53 11.72 -38.41
N GLY A 243 10.14 12.77 -39.14
CA GLY A 243 9.32 13.86 -38.62
C GLY A 243 7.95 13.41 -38.12
N TYR A 244 7.24 12.57 -38.89
CA TYR A 244 5.95 12.02 -38.45
C TYR A 244 6.09 11.13 -37.21
N VAL A 245 7.15 10.32 -37.15
CA VAL A 245 7.45 9.49 -35.96
C VAL A 245 7.73 10.37 -34.73
N GLN A 246 8.46 11.48 -34.90
CA GLN A 246 8.78 12.41 -33.81
C GLN A 246 7.53 13.10 -33.23
N VAL A 247 6.57 13.46 -34.08
CA VAL A 247 5.30 14.10 -33.65
C VAL A 247 4.24 13.05 -33.24
N CYS A 248 4.63 11.79 -33.08
CA CYS A 248 3.76 10.66 -32.71
C CYS A 248 2.58 10.40 -33.66
N LEU A 249 2.69 10.81 -34.94
CA LEU A 249 1.72 10.49 -35.99
C LEU A 249 2.16 9.22 -36.75
N LEU A 250 2.11 8.10 -36.02
CA LEU A 250 2.75 6.85 -36.43
C LEU A 250 2.03 6.18 -37.61
N ASP A 251 0.72 6.34 -37.75
CA ASP A 251 -0.05 5.81 -38.88
C ASP A 251 0.35 6.49 -40.21
N GLU A 252 0.50 7.81 -40.21
CA GLU A 252 0.95 8.56 -41.39
C GLU A 252 2.40 8.21 -41.78
N ALA A 253 3.27 8.00 -40.79
CA ALA A 253 4.64 7.52 -41.04
C ALA A 253 4.67 6.15 -41.73
N THR A 254 3.86 5.19 -41.24
CA THR A 254 3.80 3.84 -41.83
C THR A 254 3.15 3.82 -43.21
N LYS A 255 2.15 4.68 -43.45
CA LYS A 255 1.55 4.86 -44.77
C LYS A 255 2.56 5.40 -45.77
N LEU A 256 3.32 6.44 -45.39
CA LEU A 256 4.33 7.04 -46.25
C LEU A 256 5.48 6.06 -46.55
N TYR A 257 5.83 5.18 -45.61
CA TYR A 257 6.81 4.12 -45.86
C TYR A 257 6.33 3.09 -46.90
N LYS A 258 5.05 2.72 -46.87
CA LYS A 258 4.46 1.84 -47.90
C LYS A 258 4.47 2.52 -49.26
N GLU A 259 4.11 3.80 -49.33
CA GLU A 259 4.21 4.60 -50.56
C GLU A 259 5.65 4.67 -51.09
N MET A 260 6.65 4.80 -50.20
CA MET A 260 8.07 4.75 -50.57
C MET A 260 8.49 3.39 -51.15
N MET A 261 7.96 2.29 -50.59
CA MET A 261 8.22 0.93 -51.05
C MET A 261 7.59 0.63 -52.42
N GLU A 262 6.42 1.22 -52.71
CA GLU A 262 5.69 0.98 -53.96
C GLU A 262 6.11 1.91 -55.11
N PHE A 263 6.29 3.19 -54.83
CA PHE A 263 6.50 4.24 -55.85
C PHE A 263 7.78 5.06 -55.67
N GLY A 264 8.46 4.90 -54.54
CA GLY A 264 9.63 5.70 -54.17
C GLY A 264 10.98 4.97 -54.35
N PRO A 265 12.06 5.60 -53.88
CA PRO A 265 13.38 4.99 -53.89
C PRO A 265 13.49 3.91 -52.80
N VAL A 266 14.26 2.84 -53.07
CA VAL A 266 14.45 1.72 -52.10
C VAL A 266 14.90 2.27 -50.74
N PRO A 267 14.15 1.97 -49.65
CA PRO A 267 14.49 2.42 -48.31
C PRO A 267 15.87 1.95 -47.88
N ASP A 268 16.59 2.84 -47.19
CA ASP A 268 17.84 2.46 -46.58
C ASP A 268 17.60 1.84 -45.18
N GLN A 269 18.68 1.38 -44.56
CA GLN A 269 18.61 0.77 -43.23
C GLN A 269 18.10 1.76 -42.18
N VAL A 270 18.33 3.07 -42.34
CA VAL A 270 17.89 4.11 -41.40
C VAL A 270 16.38 4.29 -41.49
N THR A 271 15.83 4.42 -42.70
CA THR A 271 14.37 4.51 -42.91
C THR A 271 13.65 3.32 -42.30
N SER A 272 14.17 2.11 -42.55
CA SER A 272 13.55 0.87 -42.08
C SER A 272 13.64 0.73 -40.55
N ILE A 273 14.75 1.11 -39.92
CA ILE A 273 14.87 1.16 -38.44
C ILE A 273 13.90 2.17 -37.83
N THR A 274 13.73 3.35 -38.43
CA THR A 274 12.78 4.37 -37.97
C THR A 274 11.35 3.83 -37.95
N ILE A 275 10.97 3.04 -38.95
CA ILE A 275 9.64 2.39 -39.01
C ILE A 275 9.53 1.22 -38.03
N ILE A 276 10.57 0.40 -37.86
CA ILE A 276 10.57 -0.64 -36.81
C ILE A 276 10.34 -0.02 -35.42
N ASN A 277 10.94 1.14 -35.15
CA ASN A 277 10.70 1.88 -33.91
C ASN A 277 9.24 2.36 -33.80
N ALA A 278 8.65 2.84 -34.90
CA ALA A 278 7.25 3.24 -34.95
C ALA A 278 6.27 2.08 -34.74
N TYR A 279 6.53 0.91 -35.36
CA TYR A 279 5.75 -0.30 -35.11
C TYR A 279 5.88 -0.78 -33.67
N SER A 280 7.09 -0.71 -33.09
CA SER A 280 7.33 -1.09 -31.70
C SER A 280 6.58 -0.19 -30.71
N SER A 281 6.57 1.14 -30.93
CA SER A 281 5.84 2.07 -30.08
C SER A 281 4.32 1.89 -30.17
N LEU A 282 3.78 1.57 -31.35
CA LEU A 282 2.38 1.19 -31.58
C LEU A 282 2.00 -0.18 -30.99
N GLY A 283 2.96 -1.00 -30.57
CA GLY A 283 2.71 -2.37 -30.11
C GLY A 283 2.46 -3.38 -31.25
N ARG A 284 2.70 -2.99 -32.51
CA ARG A 284 2.59 -3.85 -33.70
C ARG A 284 3.89 -4.65 -33.89
N LEU A 285 4.23 -5.46 -32.90
CA LEU A 285 5.54 -6.14 -32.80
C LEU A 285 5.76 -7.22 -33.86
N THR A 286 4.71 -7.79 -34.43
CA THR A 286 4.79 -8.77 -35.53
C THR A 286 5.40 -8.15 -36.78
N GLU A 287 4.87 -6.99 -37.19
CA GLU A 287 5.34 -6.25 -38.36
C GLU A 287 6.74 -5.66 -38.14
N ALA A 288 7.05 -5.26 -36.90
CA ALA A 288 8.40 -4.86 -36.51
C ALA A 288 9.41 -6.01 -36.70
N HIS A 289 9.05 -7.24 -36.32
CA HIS A 289 9.88 -8.43 -36.53
C HIS A 289 10.03 -8.77 -38.02
N GLU A 290 8.94 -8.79 -38.78
CA GLU A 290 8.98 -9.08 -40.21
C GLU A 290 9.93 -8.13 -40.93
N LEU A 291 9.83 -6.83 -40.66
CA LEU A 291 10.70 -5.83 -41.26
C LEU A 291 12.15 -5.95 -40.77
N PHE A 292 12.37 -6.30 -39.49
CA PHE A 292 13.70 -6.52 -38.93
C PHE A 292 14.44 -7.68 -39.60
N TYR A 293 13.76 -8.81 -39.85
CA TYR A 293 14.37 -9.96 -40.52
C TYR A 293 14.62 -9.75 -42.02
N GLN A 294 13.94 -8.78 -42.63
CA GLN A 294 14.23 -8.36 -44.01
C GLN A 294 15.48 -7.48 -44.13
N LEU A 295 16.01 -6.93 -43.01
CA LEU A 295 17.20 -6.09 -43.05
C LEU A 295 18.48 -6.91 -43.35
N PRO A 296 19.27 -6.54 -44.36
CA PRO A 296 20.57 -7.16 -44.59
C PRO A 296 21.55 -6.73 -43.50
N ASN A 297 22.06 -7.69 -42.71
CA ASN A 297 22.99 -7.49 -41.59
C ASN A 297 22.54 -6.35 -40.63
N PRO A 298 21.53 -6.60 -39.77
CA PRO A 298 21.03 -5.61 -38.82
C PRO A 298 22.16 -5.08 -37.92
N ASN A 299 22.38 -3.78 -37.95
CA ASN A 299 23.40 -3.12 -37.13
C ASN A 299 22.96 -3.02 -35.66
N VAL A 300 23.85 -2.59 -34.77
CA VAL A 300 23.57 -2.48 -33.32
C VAL A 300 22.35 -1.58 -33.00
N VAL A 301 22.07 -0.57 -33.83
CA VAL A 301 20.92 0.32 -33.63
C VAL A 301 19.61 -0.43 -33.89
N ALA A 302 19.55 -1.24 -34.95
CA ALA A 302 18.38 -2.08 -35.25
C ALA A 302 18.07 -3.06 -34.10
N TRP A 303 19.08 -3.74 -33.57
CA TRP A 303 18.94 -4.64 -32.43
C TRP A 303 18.47 -3.90 -31.17
N ASN A 304 19.02 -2.70 -30.91
CA ASN A 304 18.62 -1.90 -29.76
C ASN A 304 17.14 -1.50 -29.80
N VAL A 305 16.64 -1.09 -30.97
CA VAL A 305 15.22 -0.73 -31.15
C VAL A 305 14.32 -1.93 -30.84
N MET A 306 14.68 -3.12 -31.33
CA MET A 306 13.92 -4.34 -31.05
C MET A 306 13.94 -4.70 -29.57
N ILE A 307 15.13 -4.70 -28.93
CA ILE A 307 15.28 -5.03 -27.51
C ILE A 307 14.53 -4.02 -26.62
N SER A 308 14.67 -2.72 -26.89
CA SER A 308 13.98 -1.68 -26.12
C SER A 308 12.47 -1.72 -26.33
N GLY A 309 12.02 -1.97 -27.56
CA GLY A 309 10.60 -2.07 -27.89
C GLY A 309 9.90 -3.19 -27.14
N HIS A 310 10.52 -4.38 -27.08
CA HIS A 310 9.99 -5.52 -26.33
C HIS A 310 10.03 -5.29 -24.82
N ALA A 311 11.14 -4.76 -24.31
CA ALA A 311 11.29 -4.44 -22.88
C ALA A 311 10.23 -3.43 -22.40
N GLN A 312 9.91 -2.42 -23.22
CA GLN A 312 8.90 -1.40 -22.88
C GLN A 312 7.45 -1.92 -22.89
N LYS A 313 7.18 -3.01 -23.62
CA LYS A 313 5.85 -3.61 -23.72
C LYS A 313 5.62 -4.75 -22.71
N GLY A 314 6.57 -5.00 -21.82
CA GLY A 314 6.47 -6.09 -20.84
C GLY A 314 6.61 -7.49 -21.47
N LEU A 315 7.36 -7.59 -22.57
CA LEU A 315 7.74 -8.86 -23.20
C LEU A 315 9.20 -9.13 -22.88
N GLU A 316 9.48 -9.38 -21.60
CA GLU A 316 10.84 -9.39 -21.08
C GLU A 316 11.66 -10.58 -21.61
N LEU A 317 11.03 -11.76 -21.75
CA LEU A 317 11.69 -12.97 -22.25
C LEU A 317 12.14 -12.80 -23.71
N GLU A 318 11.30 -12.21 -24.55
CA GLU A 318 11.60 -11.92 -25.95
C GLU A 318 12.72 -10.90 -26.06
N ALA A 319 12.73 -9.85 -25.23
CA ALA A 319 13.80 -8.87 -25.19
C ALA A 319 15.16 -9.49 -24.83
N ILE A 320 15.18 -10.42 -23.87
CA ILE A 320 16.38 -11.17 -23.47
C ILE A 320 16.83 -12.11 -24.60
N ASN A 321 15.90 -12.78 -25.27
CA ASN A 321 16.23 -13.66 -26.39
C ASN A 321 16.81 -12.89 -27.59
N LEU A 322 16.26 -11.72 -27.90
CA LEU A 322 16.81 -10.80 -28.91
C LEU A 322 18.24 -10.36 -28.57
N TYR A 323 18.50 -10.04 -27.30
CA TYR A 323 19.86 -9.75 -26.83
C TYR A 323 20.82 -10.93 -27.02
N MET A 324 20.40 -12.15 -26.67
CA MET A 324 21.21 -13.34 -26.88
C MET A 324 21.51 -13.59 -28.36
N ASN A 325 20.53 -13.34 -29.24
CA ASN A 325 20.72 -13.48 -30.68
C ASN A 325 21.68 -12.41 -31.24
N MET A 326 21.59 -11.16 -30.80
CA MET A 326 22.57 -10.12 -31.12
C MET A 326 24.00 -10.56 -30.76
N ARG A 327 24.16 -11.20 -29.59
CA ARG A 327 25.46 -11.73 -29.12
C ARG A 327 25.96 -12.90 -29.97
N LYS A 328 25.08 -13.81 -30.40
CA LYS A 328 25.44 -14.93 -31.30
C LYS A 328 25.96 -14.45 -32.66
N VAL A 329 25.45 -13.32 -33.15
CA VAL A 329 25.92 -12.67 -34.39
C VAL A 329 27.27 -11.95 -34.20
N GLY A 330 27.81 -11.90 -32.98
CA GLY A 330 29.13 -11.32 -32.68
C GLY A 330 29.12 -9.80 -32.48
N LEU A 331 27.94 -9.17 -32.38
CA LEU A 331 27.82 -7.74 -32.12
C LEU A 331 28.01 -7.43 -30.64
N LYS A 332 28.83 -6.42 -30.33
CA LYS A 332 29.06 -5.96 -28.96
C LYS A 332 27.92 -5.05 -28.50
N PRO A 333 27.41 -5.22 -27.28
CA PRO A 333 26.36 -4.36 -26.74
C PRO A 333 26.88 -2.96 -26.41
N THR A 334 26.01 -1.97 -26.51
CA THR A 334 26.27 -0.58 -26.12
C THR A 334 25.61 -0.28 -24.77
N ARG A 335 25.86 0.91 -24.22
CA ARG A 335 25.18 1.41 -23.01
C ARG A 335 23.65 1.34 -23.09
N SER A 336 23.06 1.60 -24.26
CA SER A 336 21.62 1.53 -24.49
C SER A 336 21.11 0.10 -24.58
N THR A 337 21.89 -0.81 -25.17
CA THR A 337 21.59 -2.26 -25.18
C THR A 337 21.52 -2.78 -23.75
N LEU A 338 22.55 -2.48 -22.95
CA LEU A 338 22.63 -2.94 -21.56
C LEU A 338 21.52 -2.37 -20.69
N GLY A 339 21.21 -1.06 -20.77
CA GLY A 339 20.10 -0.49 -20.01
C GLY A 339 18.74 -1.13 -20.36
N SER A 340 18.48 -1.40 -21.64
CA SER A 340 17.22 -1.99 -22.10
C SER A 340 17.07 -3.45 -21.66
N VAL A 341 18.13 -4.27 -21.83
CA VAL A 341 18.08 -5.69 -21.42
C VAL A 341 18.07 -5.83 -19.89
N VAL A 342 18.80 -4.99 -19.17
CA VAL A 342 18.77 -4.99 -17.69
C VAL A 342 17.38 -4.61 -17.19
N SER A 343 16.69 -3.65 -17.82
CA SER A 343 15.30 -3.32 -17.49
C SER A 343 14.34 -4.50 -17.71
N ALA A 344 14.51 -5.27 -18.80
CA ALA A 344 13.72 -6.47 -19.06
C ALA A 344 13.99 -7.57 -18.01
N ILE A 345 15.26 -7.85 -17.70
CA ILE A 345 15.64 -8.83 -16.66
C ILE A 345 15.08 -8.41 -15.29
N ALA A 346 15.12 -7.12 -14.98
CA ALA A 346 14.55 -6.56 -13.76
C ALA A 346 13.03 -6.75 -13.69
N GLY A 347 12.33 -6.70 -14.82
CA GLY A 347 10.89 -7.00 -14.89
C GLY A 347 10.55 -8.46 -14.53
N LEU A 348 11.44 -9.40 -14.88
CA LEU A 348 11.28 -10.83 -14.56
C LEU A 348 11.76 -11.22 -13.17
N GLY A 349 12.45 -10.34 -12.44
CA GLY A 349 13.12 -10.71 -11.19
C GLY A 349 14.24 -11.75 -11.38
N ALA A 350 14.79 -11.88 -12.60
CA ALA A 350 15.70 -12.97 -12.94
C ALA A 350 17.17 -12.65 -12.58
N LEU A 351 17.51 -12.82 -11.29
CA LEU A 351 18.81 -12.46 -10.71
C LEU A 351 20.03 -13.12 -11.39
N ASP A 352 19.89 -14.38 -11.83
CA ASP A 352 20.96 -15.12 -12.50
C ASP A 352 21.38 -14.47 -13.81
N TYR A 353 20.41 -14.13 -14.66
CA TYR A 353 20.67 -13.38 -15.90
C TYR A 353 21.20 -11.98 -15.61
N GLY A 354 20.68 -11.32 -14.58
CA GLY A 354 21.12 -10.00 -14.15
C GLY A 354 22.60 -9.96 -13.78
N SER A 355 23.06 -10.98 -13.05
CA SER A 355 24.46 -11.11 -12.62
C SER A 355 25.41 -11.34 -13.80
N ILE A 356 25.00 -12.11 -14.80
CA ILE A 356 25.78 -12.34 -16.03
C ILE A 356 25.96 -11.03 -16.80
N ILE A 357 24.88 -10.27 -16.99
CA ILE A 357 24.90 -9.00 -17.71
C ILE A 357 25.72 -7.94 -16.95
N HIS A 358 25.63 -7.91 -15.63
CA HIS A 358 26.46 -7.02 -14.81
C HIS A 358 27.95 -7.35 -14.96
N ALA A 359 28.33 -8.63 -14.90
CA ALA A 359 29.72 -9.05 -15.12
C ALA A 359 30.21 -8.71 -16.54
N GLU A 360 29.33 -8.78 -17.54
CA GLU A 360 29.64 -8.35 -18.90
C GLU A 360 29.82 -6.82 -18.99
N ALA A 361 28.94 -6.04 -18.37
CA ALA A 361 29.07 -4.58 -18.29
C ALA A 361 30.41 -4.16 -17.68
N MET A 362 30.88 -4.87 -16.64
CA MET A 362 32.19 -4.66 -16.04
C MET A 362 33.33 -4.95 -17.04
N LYS A 363 33.27 -6.09 -17.74
CA LYS A 363 34.28 -6.46 -18.75
C LYS A 363 34.37 -5.47 -19.91
N LEU A 364 33.27 -4.80 -20.24
CA LEU A 364 33.20 -3.79 -21.29
C LEU A 364 33.53 -2.36 -20.81
N GLY A 365 33.76 -2.16 -19.50
CA GLY A 365 33.99 -0.83 -18.93
C GLY A 365 32.76 0.08 -19.01
N LEU A 366 31.55 -0.50 -19.04
CA LEU A 366 30.29 0.23 -19.17
C LEU A 366 29.59 0.46 -17.82
N THR A 367 30.13 -0.08 -16.72
CA THR A 367 29.57 0.08 -15.37
C THR A 367 29.67 1.48 -14.81
N ASP A 368 30.68 2.26 -15.21
CA ASP A 368 30.85 3.64 -14.74
C ASP A 368 29.85 4.60 -15.40
N ASN A 369 29.07 4.11 -16.36
CA ASN A 369 28.03 4.88 -17.00
C ASN A 369 26.78 4.93 -16.11
N VAL A 370 26.40 6.14 -15.69
CA VAL A 370 25.27 6.39 -14.77
C VAL A 370 23.94 5.80 -15.26
N TYR A 371 23.71 5.69 -16.58
CA TYR A 371 22.49 5.08 -17.12
C TYR A 371 22.46 3.55 -16.92
N VAL A 372 23.60 2.89 -17.15
CA VAL A 372 23.77 1.45 -16.87
C VAL A 372 23.74 1.21 -15.36
N GLY A 373 24.43 2.03 -14.57
CA GLY A 373 24.42 1.97 -13.10
C GLY A 373 23.02 2.11 -12.50
N SER A 374 22.21 3.06 -13.00
CA SER A 374 20.81 3.23 -12.55
C SER A 374 19.94 2.02 -12.90
N SER A 375 20.14 1.46 -14.09
CA SER A 375 19.43 0.24 -14.52
C SER A 375 19.83 -0.97 -13.65
N LEU A 376 21.11 -1.09 -13.30
CA LEU A 376 21.62 -2.16 -12.42
C LEU A 376 21.12 -2.01 -10.97
N VAL A 377 21.05 -0.79 -10.43
CA VAL A 377 20.41 -0.54 -9.13
C VAL A 377 18.96 -0.97 -9.17
N SER A 378 18.20 -0.58 -10.21
CA SER A 378 16.81 -0.99 -10.37
C SER A 378 16.65 -2.51 -10.52
N LEU A 379 17.58 -3.18 -11.21
CA LEU A 379 17.61 -4.64 -11.34
C LEU A 379 17.73 -5.31 -9.97
N TYR A 380 18.78 -4.97 -9.22
CA TYR A 380 18.99 -5.59 -7.91
C TYR A 380 17.87 -5.26 -6.93
N ALA A 381 17.32 -4.05 -6.99
CA ALA A 381 16.17 -3.68 -6.17
C ALA A 381 14.91 -4.50 -6.50
N LYS A 382 14.59 -4.71 -7.79
CA LYS A 382 13.44 -5.54 -8.19
C LYS A 382 13.62 -7.03 -7.92
N CYS A 383 14.86 -7.50 -7.81
CA CYS A 383 15.18 -8.86 -7.39
C CYS A 383 15.35 -9.01 -5.86
N GLU A 384 14.90 -8.04 -5.06
CA GLU A 384 14.99 -8.02 -3.58
C GLU A 384 16.42 -8.08 -3.01
N GLU A 385 17.44 -7.82 -3.83
CA GLU A 385 18.87 -7.89 -3.47
C GLU A 385 19.45 -6.50 -3.16
N MET A 386 18.91 -5.85 -2.13
CA MET A 386 19.21 -4.45 -1.80
C MET A 386 20.69 -4.20 -1.48
N LYS A 387 21.39 -5.17 -0.88
CA LYS A 387 22.84 -5.08 -0.59
C LYS A 387 23.68 -4.96 -1.86
N SER A 388 23.27 -5.62 -2.94
CA SER A 388 23.96 -5.56 -4.24
C SER A 388 23.67 -4.23 -4.94
N ALA A 389 22.43 -3.73 -4.85
CA ALA A 389 22.07 -2.39 -5.32
C ALA A 389 22.89 -1.29 -4.61
N GLU A 390 23.07 -1.37 -3.29
CA GLU A 390 23.91 -0.45 -2.51
C GLU A 390 25.36 -0.44 -3.00
N LYS A 391 25.95 -1.61 -3.25
CA LYS A 391 27.32 -1.72 -3.77
C LYS A 391 27.48 -1.02 -5.12
N VAL A 392 26.53 -1.24 -6.04
CA VAL A 392 26.54 -0.57 -7.35
C VAL A 392 26.40 0.94 -7.16
N PHE A 393 25.46 1.40 -6.32
CA PHE A 393 25.25 2.81 -6.05
C PHE A 393 26.49 3.50 -5.46
N VAL A 394 27.16 2.86 -4.51
CA VAL A 394 28.38 3.40 -3.88
C VAL A 394 29.53 3.45 -4.87
N ALA A 395 29.68 2.43 -5.72
CA ALA A 395 30.75 2.32 -6.71
C ALA A 395 30.70 3.38 -7.84
N GLN A 396 29.57 4.07 -8.04
CA GLN A 396 29.48 5.14 -9.04
C GLN A 396 30.14 6.45 -8.55
N ASP A 397 31.17 6.93 -9.24
CA ASP A 397 31.84 8.20 -8.91
C ASP A 397 30.95 9.43 -9.18
N GLU A 398 30.27 9.45 -10.32
CA GLU A 398 29.29 10.48 -10.67
C GLU A 398 27.86 9.99 -10.41
N LYS A 399 27.12 10.73 -9.58
CA LYS A 399 25.71 10.44 -9.28
C LYS A 399 24.82 11.53 -9.87
N ASN A 400 23.73 11.15 -10.52
CA ASN A 400 22.68 12.07 -10.95
C ASN A 400 21.37 11.79 -10.19
N VAL A 401 20.37 12.65 -10.35
CA VAL A 401 19.07 12.53 -9.68
C VAL A 401 18.38 11.19 -10.00
N VAL A 402 18.55 10.67 -11.23
CA VAL A 402 17.98 9.38 -11.66
C VAL A 402 18.53 8.21 -10.84
N LEU A 403 19.83 8.16 -10.58
CA LEU A 403 20.46 7.11 -9.77
C LEU A 403 20.00 7.18 -8.30
N TRP A 404 19.85 8.40 -7.75
CA TRP A 404 19.28 8.59 -6.41
C TRP A 404 17.83 8.11 -6.34
N ASN A 405 17.00 8.45 -7.34
CA ASN A 405 15.61 8.01 -7.40
C ASN A 405 15.48 6.50 -7.58
N ALA A 406 16.36 5.86 -8.36
CA ALA A 406 16.39 4.39 -8.49
C ALA A 406 16.67 3.72 -7.14
N MET A 407 17.57 4.30 -6.34
CA MET A 407 17.90 3.79 -5.01
C MET A 407 16.78 4.07 -3.97
N LEU A 408 16.19 5.28 -4.00
CA LEU A 408 15.04 5.63 -3.16
C LEU A 408 13.83 4.74 -3.45
N GLY A 409 13.50 4.56 -4.73
CA GLY A 409 12.43 3.66 -5.17
C GLY A 409 12.72 2.22 -4.79
N GLY A 410 13.97 1.78 -4.90
CA GLY A 410 14.39 0.44 -4.48
C GLY A 410 14.18 0.17 -2.99
N TYR A 411 14.62 1.07 -2.10
CA TYR A 411 14.33 0.93 -0.67
C TYR A 411 12.83 0.99 -0.36
N GLY A 412 12.08 1.86 -1.06
CA GLY A 412 10.63 1.97 -0.88
C GLY A 412 9.88 0.68 -1.26
N GLN A 413 10.21 0.09 -2.41
CA GLN A 413 9.58 -1.14 -2.90
C GLN A 413 9.88 -2.36 -2.03
N ASN A 414 11.06 -2.41 -1.40
CA ASN A 414 11.49 -3.53 -0.55
C ASN A 414 11.16 -3.34 0.94
N GLY A 415 10.27 -2.40 1.29
CA GLY A 415 9.81 -2.25 2.67
C GLY A 415 10.83 -1.64 3.64
N TYR A 416 11.78 -0.82 3.15
CA TYR A 416 12.77 -0.12 3.97
C TYR A 416 12.53 1.41 4.03
N PRO A 417 11.37 1.89 4.52
CA PRO A 417 11.00 3.31 4.47
C PRO A 417 11.94 4.22 5.29
N ASN A 418 12.51 3.72 6.39
CA ASN A 418 13.51 4.45 7.17
C ASN A 418 14.77 4.77 6.35
N MET A 419 15.21 3.84 5.50
CA MET A 419 16.36 4.03 4.62
C MET A 419 16.06 5.05 3.51
N VAL A 420 14.80 5.12 3.03
CA VAL A 420 14.36 6.15 2.06
C VAL A 420 14.53 7.55 2.64
N ILE A 421 14.09 7.77 3.88
CA ILE A 421 14.18 9.07 4.56
C ILE A 421 15.64 9.48 4.75
N GLU A 422 16.50 8.55 5.18
CA GLU A 422 17.92 8.83 5.39
C GLU A 422 18.65 9.11 4.07
N LEU A 423 18.35 8.33 3.03
CA LEU A 423 18.94 8.52 1.71
C LEU A 423 18.54 9.87 1.10
N PHE A 424 17.31 10.34 1.32
CA PHE A 424 16.88 11.68 0.90
C PHE A 424 17.63 12.80 1.64
N ARG A 425 17.85 12.67 2.95
CA ARG A 425 18.67 13.64 3.70
C ARG A 425 20.08 13.72 3.10
N ARG A 426 20.68 12.57 2.82
CA ARG A 426 22.00 12.47 2.18
C ARG A 426 22.01 13.12 0.78
N MET A 427 21.00 12.86 -0.05
CA MET A 427 20.83 13.50 -1.37
C MET A 427 20.83 15.03 -1.25
N LYS A 428 20.08 15.58 -0.28
CA LYS A 428 20.03 17.03 -0.02
C LYS A 428 21.36 17.58 0.50
N GLN A 429 22.04 16.86 1.39
CA GLN A 429 23.36 17.26 1.91
C GLN A 429 24.42 17.31 0.81
N CYS A 430 24.33 16.43 -0.20
CA CYS A 430 25.17 16.44 -1.39
C CYS A 430 24.79 17.55 -2.39
N GLY A 431 23.80 18.40 -2.10
CA GLY A 431 23.42 19.55 -2.93
C GLY A 431 22.48 19.23 -4.10
N PHE A 432 22.01 17.98 -4.23
CA PHE A 432 21.06 17.61 -5.27
C PHE A 432 19.66 18.15 -4.95
N GLN A 433 18.97 18.68 -5.96
CA GLN A 433 17.59 19.12 -5.82
C GLN A 433 16.65 17.93 -6.03
N PRO A 434 15.74 17.65 -5.08
CA PRO A 434 14.68 16.66 -5.26
C PRO A 434 13.78 17.01 -6.44
N ASP A 435 13.43 16.01 -7.24
CA ASP A 435 12.42 16.11 -8.28
C ASP A 435 11.10 15.49 -7.82
N GLU A 436 10.12 15.44 -8.74
CA GLU A 436 8.78 14.94 -8.47
C GLU A 436 8.79 13.47 -7.99
N HIS A 437 9.62 12.63 -8.60
CA HIS A 437 9.80 11.22 -8.21
C HIS A 437 10.46 11.06 -6.84
N THR A 438 11.38 11.97 -6.48
CA THR A 438 11.96 12.00 -5.13
C THR A 438 10.87 12.27 -4.09
N TYR A 439 9.99 13.24 -4.33
CA TYR A 439 8.90 13.56 -3.39
C TYR A 439 7.88 12.45 -3.26
N THR A 440 7.48 11.79 -4.35
CA THR A 440 6.54 10.66 -4.27
C THR A 440 7.14 9.50 -3.48
N SER A 441 8.41 9.17 -3.70
CA SER A 441 9.09 8.06 -3.00
C SER A 441 9.17 8.31 -1.50
N ILE A 442 9.48 9.54 -1.09
CA ILE A 442 9.60 9.86 0.33
C ILE A 442 8.24 10.05 1.02
N LEU A 443 7.23 10.59 0.31
CA LEU A 443 5.87 10.69 0.81
C LEU A 443 5.30 9.29 1.05
N SER A 444 5.53 8.35 0.13
CA SER A 444 5.17 6.94 0.31
C SER A 444 5.86 6.32 1.54
N ALA A 445 7.14 6.62 1.77
CA ALA A 445 7.86 6.12 2.94
C ALA A 445 7.32 6.72 4.26
N ILE A 446 6.99 8.01 4.26
CA ILE A 446 6.35 8.68 5.40
C ILE A 446 4.97 8.08 5.66
N ALA A 447 4.19 7.82 4.60
CA ALA A 447 2.87 7.22 4.68
C ALA A 447 2.92 5.82 5.29
N SER A 448 3.91 5.00 4.90
CA SER A 448 4.10 3.65 5.47
C SER A 448 4.59 3.63 6.92
N LEU A 449 5.12 4.75 7.41
CA LEU A 449 5.57 4.91 8.80
C LEU A 449 4.59 5.75 9.63
N GLU A 450 3.49 6.21 9.03
CA GLU A 450 2.45 7.03 9.66
C GLU A 450 2.99 8.31 10.34
N LEU A 451 4.06 8.90 9.79
CA LEU A 451 4.75 10.06 10.37
C LEU A 451 4.09 11.39 9.94
N LEU A 452 2.93 11.72 10.51
CA LEU A 452 2.14 12.91 10.15
C LEU A 452 2.95 14.22 10.18
N GLU A 453 3.75 14.45 11.23
CA GLU A 453 4.53 15.70 11.36
C GLU A 453 5.56 15.86 10.24
N ALA A 454 6.27 14.77 9.90
CA ALA A 454 7.25 14.78 8.82
C ALA A 454 6.58 15.00 7.46
N GLY A 455 5.39 14.40 7.26
CA GLY A 455 4.54 14.61 6.09
C GLY A 455 4.13 16.07 5.93
N CYS A 456 3.68 16.72 7.01
CA CYS A 456 3.31 18.14 7.02
C CYS A 456 4.50 19.05 6.67
N GLN A 457 5.70 18.78 7.22
CA GLN A 457 6.91 19.54 6.88
C GLN A 457 7.26 19.43 5.39
N LEU A 458 7.14 18.22 4.84
CA LEU A 458 7.43 17.98 3.43
C LEU A 458 6.38 18.61 2.52
N HIS A 459 5.10 18.54 2.88
CA HIS A 459 4.02 19.22 2.17
C HIS A 459 4.24 20.74 2.12
N CYS A 460 4.67 21.36 3.23
CA CYS A 460 5.09 22.76 3.24
C CYS A 460 6.24 23.04 2.26
N HIS A 461 7.17 22.11 2.10
CA HIS A 461 8.27 22.23 1.15
C HIS A 461 7.79 22.11 -0.32
N VAL A 462 6.87 21.19 -0.61
CA VAL A 462 6.21 21.04 -1.92
C VAL A 462 5.49 22.33 -2.31
N ILE A 463 4.77 22.95 -1.38
CA ILE A 463 4.09 24.24 -1.59
C ILE A 463 5.11 25.34 -1.91
N LYS A 464 6.19 25.47 -1.12
CA LYS A 464 7.26 26.46 -1.36
C LYS A 464 7.94 26.30 -2.71
N LYS A 465 8.05 25.07 -3.22
CA LYS A 465 8.61 24.74 -4.53
C LYS A 465 7.61 24.88 -5.69
N LYS A 466 6.36 25.29 -5.42
CA LYS A 466 5.27 25.42 -6.40
C LYS A 466 4.94 24.11 -7.13
N LEU A 467 5.20 22.97 -6.49
CA LEU A 467 4.94 21.64 -7.03
C LEU A 467 3.55 21.09 -6.68
N GLY A 468 2.74 21.84 -5.91
CA GLY A 468 1.43 21.39 -5.44
C GLY A 468 0.34 21.21 -6.51
N GLN A 469 0.58 21.58 -7.78
CA GLN A 469 -0.32 21.26 -8.90
C GLN A 469 0.07 19.98 -9.65
N ASN A 470 1.21 19.37 -9.32
CA ASN A 470 1.63 18.12 -9.93
C ASN A 470 0.75 16.97 -9.42
N LEU A 471 0.14 16.22 -10.34
CA LEU A 471 -0.80 15.15 -10.02
C LEU A 471 -0.13 14.01 -9.24
N PHE A 472 1.09 13.62 -9.59
CA PHE A 472 1.81 12.53 -8.90
C PHE A 472 2.09 12.88 -7.44
N ILE A 473 2.54 14.11 -7.17
CA ILE A 473 2.77 14.58 -5.81
C ILE A 473 1.45 14.75 -5.05
N GLY A 474 0.42 15.25 -5.73
CA GLY A 474 -0.93 15.37 -5.16
C GLY A 474 -1.49 14.02 -4.71
N ASN A 475 -1.38 12.99 -5.55
CA ASN A 475 -1.79 11.62 -5.22
C ASN A 475 -1.00 11.06 -4.02
N ALA A 476 0.33 11.26 -4.01
CA ALA A 476 1.16 10.83 -2.89
C ALA A 476 0.86 11.57 -1.57
N LEU A 477 0.45 12.84 -1.64
CA LEU A 477 0.00 13.60 -0.46
C LEU A 477 -1.36 13.10 0.05
N VAL A 478 -2.30 12.80 -0.84
CA VAL A 478 -3.61 12.20 -0.48
C VAL A 478 -3.39 10.87 0.25
N ASP A 479 -2.56 9.97 -0.31
CA ASP A 479 -2.21 8.68 0.33
C ASP A 479 -1.51 8.88 1.69
N MET A 480 -0.57 9.83 1.77
CA MET A 480 0.15 10.12 3.01
C MET A 480 -0.77 10.62 4.13
N TYR A 481 -1.65 11.59 3.86
CA TYR A 481 -2.60 12.06 4.87
C TYR A 481 -3.62 10.99 5.24
N ALA A 482 -4.07 10.18 4.27
CA ALA A 482 -5.02 9.10 4.52
C ALA A 482 -4.44 8.03 5.45
N LYS A 483 -3.20 7.58 5.22
CA LYS A 483 -2.53 6.57 6.06
C LYS A 483 -2.12 7.10 7.44
N CYS A 484 -1.82 8.40 7.56
CA CYS A 484 -1.55 9.04 8.85
C CYS A 484 -2.84 9.39 9.63
N SER A 485 -3.96 8.71 9.37
CA SER A 485 -5.28 8.94 9.98
C SER A 485 -5.82 10.38 9.92
N ALA A 486 -5.31 11.21 9.00
CA ALA A 486 -5.72 12.59 8.79
C ALA A 486 -6.64 12.69 7.55
N ILE A 487 -7.71 11.90 7.54
CA ILE A 487 -8.56 11.69 6.36
C ILE A 487 -9.26 12.96 5.86
N GLU A 488 -9.61 13.89 6.76
CA GLU A 488 -10.22 15.18 6.39
C GLU A 488 -9.27 16.07 5.57
N GLU A 489 -7.97 16.09 5.91
CA GLU A 489 -6.97 16.83 5.12
C GLU A 489 -6.69 16.14 3.78
N SER A 490 -6.71 14.80 3.76
CA SER A 490 -6.63 14.01 2.53
C SER A 490 -7.80 14.34 1.58
N SER A 491 -9.03 14.39 2.10
CA SER A 491 -10.23 14.74 1.35
C SER A 491 -10.18 16.16 0.78
N LYS A 492 -9.75 17.15 1.59
CA LYS A 492 -9.54 18.54 1.11
C LYS A 492 -8.51 18.61 -0.02
N LEU A 493 -7.43 17.84 0.05
CA LEU A 493 -6.42 17.78 -1.00
C LEU A 493 -6.97 17.14 -2.28
N PHE A 494 -7.71 16.05 -2.14
CA PHE A 494 -8.38 15.38 -3.24
C PHE A 494 -9.37 16.30 -3.97
N GLU A 495 -10.13 17.12 -3.24
CA GLU A 495 -11.04 18.10 -3.84
C GLU A 495 -10.32 19.23 -4.59
N ARG A 496 -9.04 19.49 -4.28
CA ARG A 496 -8.23 20.50 -4.97
C ARG A 496 -7.54 20.00 -6.24
N LEU A 497 -7.54 18.70 -6.51
CA LEU A 497 -6.97 18.12 -7.73
C LEU A 497 -7.84 18.46 -8.96
N LYS A 498 -7.27 19.16 -9.94
CA LYS A 498 -8.00 19.56 -11.17
C LYS A 498 -8.26 18.39 -12.12
N ASN A 499 -7.29 17.50 -12.28
CA ASN A 499 -7.35 16.34 -13.18
C ASN A 499 -7.13 15.09 -12.33
N ARG A 500 -8.20 14.40 -11.95
CA ARG A 500 -8.13 13.19 -11.11
C ARG A 500 -8.01 11.98 -12.02
N ASP A 501 -7.04 11.13 -11.74
CA ASP A 501 -6.86 9.85 -12.42
C ASP A 501 -7.29 8.69 -11.51
N ASN A 502 -7.17 7.47 -12.02
CA ASN A 502 -7.50 6.27 -11.25
C ASN A 502 -6.70 6.20 -9.93
N VAL A 503 -5.44 6.64 -9.93
CA VAL A 503 -4.59 6.67 -8.73
C VAL A 503 -5.13 7.66 -7.68
N SER A 504 -5.60 8.85 -8.08
CA SER A 504 -6.24 9.81 -7.16
C SER A 504 -7.45 9.19 -6.45
N TRP A 505 -8.32 8.51 -7.20
CA TRP A 505 -9.53 7.88 -6.67
C TRP A 505 -9.20 6.68 -5.78
N ASN A 506 -8.25 5.84 -6.18
CA ASN A 506 -7.81 4.72 -5.37
C ASN A 506 -7.27 5.18 -4.00
N ALA A 507 -6.42 6.21 -3.98
CA ALA A 507 -5.82 6.71 -2.75
C ALA A 507 -6.88 7.15 -1.73
N ILE A 508 -7.93 7.85 -2.17
CA ILE A 508 -8.99 8.31 -1.26
C ILE A 508 -9.95 7.19 -0.86
N ILE A 509 -10.27 6.25 -1.76
CA ILE A 509 -11.14 5.09 -1.46
C ILE A 509 -10.46 4.15 -0.46
N VAL A 510 -9.18 3.81 -0.70
CA VAL A 510 -8.35 3.05 0.24
C VAL A 510 -8.27 3.79 1.57
N GLY A 511 -8.03 5.09 1.53
CA GLY A 511 -7.96 5.93 2.71
C GLY A 511 -9.20 5.89 3.59
N TYR A 512 -10.40 6.05 3.01
CA TYR A 512 -11.64 5.94 3.77
C TYR A 512 -11.87 4.51 4.28
N SER A 513 -11.59 3.49 3.48
CA SER A 513 -11.75 2.09 3.89
C SER A 513 -10.81 1.71 5.04
N GLN A 514 -9.57 2.20 5.07
CA GLN A 514 -8.60 1.90 6.14
C GLN A 514 -8.89 2.63 7.45
N ASN A 515 -9.56 3.79 7.38
CA ASN A 515 -9.94 4.57 8.56
C ASN A 515 -11.33 4.18 9.11
N GLY A 516 -11.94 3.08 8.65
CA GLY A 516 -13.25 2.62 9.13
C GLY A 516 -14.42 3.53 8.73
N GLU A 517 -14.28 4.28 7.63
CA GLU A 517 -15.34 5.14 7.08
C GLU A 517 -15.90 4.52 5.78
N GLU A 518 -16.43 3.30 5.87
CA GLU A 518 -16.84 2.49 4.72
C GLU A 518 -17.91 3.19 3.87
N ASN A 519 -18.85 3.89 4.51
CA ASN A 519 -19.89 4.66 3.83
C ASN A 519 -19.31 5.76 2.92
N ARG A 520 -18.28 6.47 3.37
CA ARG A 520 -17.60 7.51 2.57
C ARG A 520 -16.78 6.89 1.45
N ALA A 521 -16.16 5.72 1.69
CA ALA A 521 -15.45 4.97 0.63
C ALA A 521 -16.40 4.62 -0.53
N PHE A 522 -17.62 4.17 -0.23
CA PHE A 522 -18.67 3.93 -1.22
C PHE A 522 -19.12 5.18 -1.97
N GLU A 523 -19.27 6.30 -1.28
CA GLU A 523 -19.62 7.56 -1.92
C GLU A 523 -18.55 7.97 -2.95
N MET A 524 -17.27 7.84 -2.59
CA MET A 524 -16.15 8.14 -3.50
C MET A 524 -16.12 7.18 -4.69
N PHE A 525 -16.35 5.88 -4.48
CA PHE A 525 -16.44 4.90 -5.58
C PHE A 525 -17.58 5.22 -6.55
N ARG A 526 -18.75 5.64 -6.02
CA ARG A 526 -19.87 6.07 -6.86
C ARG A 526 -19.52 7.30 -7.68
N ARG A 527 -18.88 8.30 -7.07
CA ARG A 527 -18.41 9.52 -7.74
C ARG A 527 -17.37 9.22 -8.83
N MET A 528 -16.47 8.25 -8.61
CA MET A 528 -15.52 7.77 -9.61
C MET A 528 -16.24 7.25 -10.87
N ASN A 529 -17.24 6.38 -10.69
CA ASN A 529 -18.03 5.82 -11.79
C ASN A 529 -18.86 6.90 -12.50
N CYS A 530 -19.49 7.83 -11.76
CA CYS A 530 -20.22 8.96 -12.36
C CYS A 530 -19.32 9.92 -13.14
N SER A 531 -18.02 9.96 -12.82
CA SER A 531 -17.02 10.74 -13.56
C SER A 531 -16.53 10.03 -14.82
N GLY A 532 -17.07 8.85 -15.16
CA GLY A 532 -16.68 8.06 -16.32
C GLY A 532 -15.32 7.38 -16.20
N ILE A 533 -14.75 7.30 -15.00
CA ILE A 533 -13.47 6.65 -14.74
C ILE A 533 -13.75 5.22 -14.30
N TYR A 534 -13.28 4.24 -15.10
CA TYR A 534 -13.44 2.83 -14.74
C TYR A 534 -12.57 2.46 -13.53
N PRO A 535 -13.10 1.74 -12.54
CA PRO A 535 -12.36 1.35 -11.35
C PRO A 535 -11.21 0.41 -11.69
N SER A 536 -10.07 0.65 -11.05
CA SER A 536 -8.96 -0.31 -11.11
C SER A 536 -9.25 -1.52 -10.22
N GLU A 537 -8.46 -2.58 -10.40
CA GLU A 537 -8.44 -3.75 -9.52
C GLU A 537 -8.29 -3.35 -8.04
N VAL A 538 -7.43 -2.38 -7.73
CA VAL A 538 -7.19 -1.91 -6.36
C VAL A 538 -8.43 -1.21 -5.79
N ALA A 539 -9.05 -0.28 -6.53
CA ALA A 539 -10.31 0.35 -6.08
C ALA A 539 -11.41 -0.68 -5.84
N LEU A 540 -11.51 -1.69 -6.71
CA LEU A 540 -12.52 -2.73 -6.60
C LEU A 540 -12.27 -3.61 -5.36
N ALA A 541 -11.03 -4.03 -5.12
CA ALA A 541 -10.66 -4.80 -3.93
C ALA A 541 -10.93 -4.01 -2.64
N SER A 542 -10.58 -2.72 -2.61
CA SER A 542 -10.82 -1.85 -1.45
C SER A 542 -12.30 -1.65 -1.18
N ILE A 543 -13.13 -1.43 -2.20
CA ILE A 543 -14.56 -1.25 -1.96
C ILE A 543 -15.24 -2.56 -1.55
N LEU A 544 -14.82 -3.70 -2.10
CA LEU A 544 -15.30 -5.01 -1.66
C LEU A 544 -14.93 -5.30 -0.20
N SER A 545 -13.73 -4.91 0.23
CA SER A 545 -13.33 -4.97 1.64
C SER A 545 -14.20 -4.06 2.52
N ALA A 546 -14.55 -2.86 2.03
CA ALA A 546 -15.49 -1.98 2.73
C ALA A 546 -16.89 -2.61 2.83
N CYS A 547 -17.41 -3.23 1.75
CA CYS A 547 -18.66 -4.01 1.77
C CYS A 547 -18.60 -5.09 2.85
N ALA A 548 -17.48 -5.81 2.93
CA ALA A 548 -17.26 -6.88 3.89
C ALA A 548 -17.26 -6.36 5.34
N GLY A 549 -16.70 -5.16 5.57
CA GLY A 549 -16.66 -4.51 6.88
C GLY A 549 -18.05 -4.14 7.42
N ILE A 550 -18.92 -3.59 6.56
CA ILE A 550 -20.31 -3.23 6.93
C ILE A 550 -21.34 -4.32 6.60
N GLN A 551 -20.90 -5.52 6.19
CA GLN A 551 -21.74 -6.64 5.77
C GLN A 551 -22.83 -6.26 4.73
N ALA A 552 -22.48 -5.38 3.80
CA ALA A 552 -23.39 -4.81 2.80
C ALA A 552 -23.49 -5.69 1.54
N ILE A 553 -24.29 -6.76 1.63
CA ILE A 553 -24.41 -7.77 0.57
C ILE A 553 -24.90 -7.19 -0.78
N ASP A 554 -25.96 -6.37 -0.76
CA ASP A 554 -26.56 -5.81 -1.99
C ASP A 554 -25.55 -4.95 -2.78
N GLN A 555 -24.74 -4.18 -2.06
CA GLN A 555 -23.69 -3.34 -2.64
C GLN A 555 -22.51 -4.20 -3.11
N GLY A 556 -22.16 -5.24 -2.35
CA GLY A 556 -21.15 -6.23 -2.72
C GLY A 556 -21.46 -6.92 -4.05
N GLU A 557 -22.70 -7.36 -4.26
CA GLU A 557 -23.16 -7.97 -5.50
C GLU A 557 -23.10 -7.01 -6.70
N GLN A 558 -23.42 -5.74 -6.48
CA GLN A 558 -23.27 -4.70 -7.52
C GLN A 558 -21.80 -4.51 -7.91
N CYS A 559 -20.90 -4.46 -6.94
CA CYS A 559 -19.46 -4.40 -7.18
C CYS A 559 -18.95 -5.66 -7.90
N HIS A 560 -19.46 -6.84 -7.56
CA HIS A 560 -19.15 -8.08 -8.28
C HIS A 560 -19.61 -8.02 -9.75
N CYS A 561 -20.81 -7.52 -10.03
CA CYS A 561 -21.29 -7.30 -11.40
C CYS A 561 -20.38 -6.33 -12.20
N ILE A 562 -19.82 -5.32 -11.54
CA ILE A 562 -18.84 -4.41 -12.16
C ILE A 562 -17.53 -5.16 -12.43
N ALA A 563 -17.07 -6.01 -11.51
CA ALA A 563 -15.89 -6.88 -11.70
C ALA A 563 -16.01 -7.73 -12.97
N VAL A 564 -17.16 -8.40 -13.13
CA VAL A 564 -17.48 -9.24 -14.29
C VAL A 564 -17.42 -8.43 -15.59
N LYS A 565 -18.09 -7.27 -15.62
CA LYS A 565 -18.12 -6.40 -16.81
C LYS A 565 -16.75 -5.89 -17.23
N LEU A 566 -15.83 -5.73 -16.28
CA LEU A 566 -14.46 -5.28 -16.53
C LEU A 566 -13.48 -6.44 -16.80
N GLY A 567 -13.94 -7.70 -16.70
CA GLY A 567 -13.08 -8.88 -16.80
C GLY A 567 -12.10 -9.02 -15.63
N LEU A 568 -12.39 -8.39 -14.49
CA LEU A 568 -11.56 -8.39 -13.29
C LEU A 568 -11.98 -9.46 -12.28
N GLU A 569 -13.06 -10.21 -12.54
CA GLU A 569 -13.56 -11.27 -11.66
C GLU A 569 -12.53 -12.40 -11.40
N MET A 570 -11.65 -12.64 -12.37
CA MET A 570 -10.61 -13.68 -12.32
C MET A 570 -9.28 -13.15 -11.77
N SER A 571 -9.20 -11.85 -11.48
CA SER A 571 -7.99 -11.21 -10.99
C SER A 571 -7.75 -11.61 -9.54
N LEU A 572 -6.50 -11.90 -9.18
CA LEU A 572 -6.16 -12.47 -7.87
C LEU A 572 -6.60 -11.55 -6.71
N TYR A 573 -6.45 -10.23 -6.86
CA TYR A 573 -6.78 -9.29 -5.79
C TYR A 573 -8.29 -9.07 -5.66
N SER A 574 -9.00 -8.86 -6.79
CA SER A 574 -10.46 -8.68 -6.76
C SER A 574 -11.18 -9.94 -6.29
N ALA A 575 -10.77 -11.12 -6.78
CA ALA A 575 -11.36 -12.39 -6.39
C ALA A 575 -11.15 -12.69 -4.89
N SER A 576 -9.96 -12.41 -4.35
CA SER A 576 -9.70 -12.58 -2.91
C SER A 576 -10.59 -11.67 -2.05
N SER A 577 -10.79 -10.41 -2.47
CA SER A 577 -11.70 -9.48 -1.78
C SER A 577 -13.18 -9.85 -1.96
N LEU A 578 -13.57 -10.43 -3.09
CA LEU A 578 -14.93 -10.98 -3.30
C LEU A 578 -15.19 -12.15 -2.33
N ILE A 579 -14.22 -13.04 -2.15
CA ILE A 579 -14.33 -14.17 -1.21
C ILE A 579 -14.49 -13.66 0.22
N ASP A 580 -13.68 -12.68 0.65
CA ASP A 580 -13.80 -12.07 1.99
C ASP A 580 -15.17 -11.38 2.17
N MET A 581 -15.62 -10.64 1.16
CA MET A 581 -16.92 -9.97 1.15
C MET A 581 -18.08 -10.96 1.31
N TYR A 582 -18.17 -11.96 0.43
CA TYR A 582 -19.24 -12.96 0.51
C TYR A 582 -19.16 -13.78 1.80
N SER A 583 -17.96 -14.13 2.26
CA SER A 583 -17.76 -14.86 3.52
C SER A 583 -18.27 -14.07 4.73
N LYS A 584 -17.91 -12.78 4.86
CA LYS A 584 -18.35 -11.93 5.98
C LYS A 584 -19.83 -11.57 5.91
N CYS A 585 -20.42 -11.50 4.72
CA CYS A 585 -21.85 -11.32 4.54
C CYS A 585 -22.67 -12.62 4.76
N GLY A 586 -22.02 -13.76 5.05
CA GLY A 586 -22.69 -15.04 5.31
C GLY A 586 -23.01 -15.89 4.08
N GLU A 587 -22.71 -15.41 2.87
CA GLU A 587 -22.97 -16.09 1.59
C GLU A 587 -21.79 -16.99 1.17
N ILE A 588 -21.52 -18.01 1.98
CA ILE A 588 -20.36 -18.91 1.80
C ILE A 588 -20.38 -19.62 0.44
N ARG A 589 -21.56 -19.96 -0.10
CA ARG A 589 -21.65 -20.63 -1.41
C ARG A 589 -21.15 -19.74 -2.55
N ALA A 590 -21.49 -18.45 -2.52
CA ALA A 590 -21.01 -17.49 -3.51
C ALA A 590 -19.49 -17.28 -3.39
N ALA A 591 -18.96 -17.23 -2.16
CA ALA A 591 -17.52 -17.19 -1.92
C ALA A 591 -16.81 -18.44 -2.50
N HIS A 592 -17.38 -19.62 -2.30
CA HIS A 592 -16.85 -20.88 -2.81
C HIS A 592 -16.81 -20.92 -4.35
N ASP A 593 -17.88 -20.46 -5.01
CA ASP A 593 -17.97 -20.40 -6.47
C ASP A 593 -16.91 -19.46 -7.07
N VAL A 594 -16.61 -18.33 -6.41
CA VAL A 594 -15.54 -17.42 -6.82
C VAL A 594 -14.19 -18.11 -6.71
N LEU A 595 -13.89 -18.79 -5.60
CA LEU A 595 -12.62 -19.50 -5.39
C LEU A 595 -12.36 -20.55 -6.47
N TYR A 596 -13.36 -21.36 -6.82
CA TYR A 596 -13.24 -22.42 -7.84
C TYR A 596 -13.06 -21.90 -9.26
N ARG A 597 -13.50 -20.66 -9.54
CA ARG A 597 -13.29 -20.02 -10.83
C ARG A 597 -11.89 -19.41 -10.93
N MET A 598 -11.17 -19.18 -9.83
CA MET A 598 -9.84 -18.57 -9.89
C MET A 598 -8.85 -19.47 -10.65
N PRO A 599 -8.05 -18.92 -11.59
CA PRO A 599 -7.09 -19.71 -12.36
C PRO A 599 -5.87 -20.13 -11.53
N ASN A 600 -5.53 -19.34 -10.51
CA ASN A 600 -4.49 -19.63 -9.54
C ASN A 600 -4.98 -19.26 -8.14
N LEU A 601 -4.79 -20.17 -7.19
CA LEU A 601 -5.10 -19.91 -5.78
C LEU A 601 -3.92 -19.21 -5.09
N SER A 602 -4.23 -18.23 -4.25
CA SER A 602 -3.25 -17.59 -3.37
C SER A 602 -3.48 -18.00 -1.92
N VAL A 603 -2.47 -17.77 -1.07
CA VAL A 603 -2.61 -17.91 0.38
C VAL A 603 -3.74 -17.03 0.91
N VAL A 604 -3.91 -15.82 0.36
CA VAL A 604 -4.93 -14.86 0.81
C VAL A 604 -6.35 -15.33 0.48
N SER A 605 -6.58 -15.78 -0.76
CA SER A 605 -7.91 -16.26 -1.21
C SER A 605 -8.37 -17.49 -0.42
N VAL A 606 -7.45 -18.44 -0.17
CA VAL A 606 -7.78 -19.64 0.61
C VAL A 606 -7.97 -19.31 2.09
N ASN A 607 -7.17 -18.39 2.66
CA ASN A 607 -7.36 -17.93 4.04
C ASN A 607 -8.71 -17.24 4.25
N ALA A 608 -9.14 -16.39 3.32
CA ALA A 608 -10.44 -15.75 3.38
C ALA A 608 -11.56 -16.80 3.40
N MET A 609 -11.44 -17.85 2.58
CA MET A 609 -12.40 -18.95 2.55
C MET A 609 -12.38 -19.79 3.84
N ILE A 610 -11.19 -20.13 4.35
CA ILE A 610 -11.03 -20.85 5.63
C ILE A 610 -11.65 -20.04 6.77
N ALA A 611 -11.43 -18.72 6.81
CA ALA A 611 -12.04 -17.84 7.80
C ALA A 611 -13.57 -17.78 7.67
N GLY A 612 -14.10 -17.79 6.45
CA GLY A 612 -15.54 -17.86 6.20
C GLY A 612 -16.16 -19.16 6.71
N TYR A 613 -15.51 -20.30 6.46
CA TYR A 613 -15.96 -21.60 6.94
C TYR A 613 -15.72 -21.82 8.45
N ALA A 614 -14.72 -21.19 9.04
CA ALA A 614 -14.31 -21.39 10.43
C ALA A 614 -15.47 -21.30 11.45
N ASN A 615 -16.42 -20.39 11.24
CA ASN A 615 -17.56 -20.21 12.16
C ASN A 615 -18.78 -21.09 11.84
N ASN A 616 -18.89 -21.61 10.62
CA ASN A 616 -20.11 -22.27 10.13
C ASN A 616 -19.91 -23.76 9.79
N ASP A 617 -18.77 -24.12 9.20
CA ASP A 617 -18.45 -25.49 8.79
C ASP A 617 -16.95 -25.79 8.87
N LEU A 618 -16.54 -26.41 9.99
CA LEU A 618 -15.14 -26.67 10.29
C LEU A 618 -14.55 -27.79 9.42
N GLU A 619 -15.36 -28.74 8.95
CA GLU A 619 -14.87 -29.84 8.12
C GLU A 619 -14.35 -29.31 6.78
N GLU A 620 -15.10 -28.41 6.16
CA GLU A 620 -14.78 -27.71 4.93
C GLU A 620 -13.54 -26.81 5.11
N ALA A 621 -13.44 -26.09 6.24
CA ALA A 621 -12.26 -25.30 6.57
C ALA A 621 -10.98 -26.16 6.65
N ILE A 622 -11.06 -27.34 7.26
CA ILE A 622 -9.94 -28.29 7.34
C ILE A 622 -9.62 -28.88 5.96
N SER A 623 -10.63 -29.19 5.15
CA SER A 623 -10.46 -29.71 3.80
C SER A 623 -9.70 -28.73 2.91
N LEU A 624 -10.08 -27.45 2.93
CA LEU A 624 -9.38 -26.37 2.23
C LEU A 624 -7.93 -26.19 2.72
N PHE A 625 -7.70 -26.31 4.03
CA PHE A 625 -6.34 -26.31 4.58
C PHE A 625 -5.48 -27.47 4.06
N GLN A 626 -6.06 -28.66 3.89
CA GLN A 626 -5.35 -29.81 3.32
C GLN A 626 -5.06 -29.61 1.84
N GLU A 627 -6.02 -29.07 1.08
CA GLU A 627 -5.86 -28.74 -0.34
C GLU A 627 -4.77 -27.68 -0.55
N MET A 628 -4.74 -26.63 0.28
CA MET A 628 -3.69 -25.61 0.29
C MET A 628 -2.29 -26.23 0.33
N LYS A 629 -2.09 -27.22 1.21
CA LYS A 629 -0.81 -27.94 1.35
C LYS A 629 -0.53 -28.85 0.16
N ALA A 630 -1.55 -29.48 -0.42
CA ALA A 630 -1.40 -30.36 -1.59
C ALA A 630 -0.95 -29.58 -2.84
N ILE A 631 -1.44 -28.36 -3.02
CA ILE A 631 -1.08 -27.45 -4.12
C ILE A 631 0.30 -26.79 -3.90
N GLY A 632 0.89 -26.96 -2.71
CA GLY A 632 2.21 -26.40 -2.37
C GLY A 632 2.17 -24.96 -1.85
N LEU A 633 0.98 -24.42 -1.55
CA LEU A 633 0.86 -23.14 -0.85
C LEU A 633 1.29 -23.31 0.61
N ARG A 634 2.17 -22.44 1.10
CA ARG A 634 2.64 -22.47 2.48
C ARG A 634 1.61 -21.79 3.39
N PRO A 635 1.05 -22.48 4.41
CA PRO A 635 0.20 -21.86 5.42
C PRO A 635 0.89 -20.64 6.05
N SER A 636 0.13 -19.59 6.29
CA SER A 636 0.60 -18.39 6.99
C SER A 636 0.07 -18.36 8.43
N PRO A 637 0.60 -17.48 9.30
CA PRO A 637 0.05 -17.28 10.64
C PRO A 637 -1.46 -17.00 10.65
N ILE A 638 -1.97 -16.28 9.64
CA ILE A 638 -3.39 -16.00 9.45
C ILE A 638 -4.18 -17.30 9.21
N THR A 639 -3.65 -18.23 8.40
CA THR A 639 -4.28 -19.54 8.15
C THR A 639 -4.55 -20.29 9.45
N PHE A 640 -3.55 -20.33 10.33
CA PHE A 640 -3.66 -21.03 11.61
C PHE A 640 -4.57 -20.30 12.59
N ALA A 641 -4.49 -18.97 12.65
CA ALA A 641 -5.35 -18.17 13.51
C ALA A 641 -6.84 -18.35 13.15
N SER A 642 -7.19 -18.35 11.85
CA SER A 642 -8.56 -18.61 11.38
C SER A 642 -9.06 -20.01 11.78
N LEU A 643 -8.21 -21.04 11.68
CA LEU A 643 -8.56 -22.40 12.12
C LEU A 643 -8.69 -22.53 13.65
N LEU A 644 -7.86 -21.79 14.41
CA LEU A 644 -7.89 -21.79 15.87
C LEU A 644 -9.13 -21.05 16.41
N ASP A 645 -9.60 -20.02 15.72
CA ASP A 645 -10.82 -19.30 16.08
C ASP A 645 -12.05 -20.23 16.04
N ALA A 646 -12.09 -21.18 15.10
CA ALA A 646 -13.12 -22.22 15.04
C ALA A 646 -13.05 -23.25 16.19
N CYS A 647 -11.93 -23.29 16.92
CA CYS A 647 -11.64 -24.25 17.98
C CYS A 647 -11.86 -23.69 19.39
N LYS A 648 -12.52 -22.52 19.53
CA LYS A 648 -12.79 -21.90 20.83
C LYS A 648 -13.80 -22.68 21.69
N ASP A 649 -14.58 -23.59 21.10
CA ASP A 649 -15.53 -24.42 21.82
C ASP A 649 -14.83 -25.49 22.68
N SER A 650 -15.34 -25.69 23.92
CA SER A 650 -14.80 -26.69 24.86
C SER A 650 -14.79 -28.13 24.31
N GLN A 651 -15.63 -28.46 23.34
CA GLN A 651 -15.67 -29.78 22.70
C GLN A 651 -14.52 -30.01 21.70
N ARG A 652 -13.87 -28.93 21.22
CA ARG A 652 -12.93 -28.97 20.08
C ARG A 652 -11.48 -28.73 20.48
N VAL A 653 -11.16 -28.71 21.78
CA VAL A 653 -9.81 -28.41 22.29
C VAL A 653 -8.73 -29.37 21.77
N HIS A 654 -9.08 -30.63 21.48
CA HIS A 654 -8.13 -31.60 20.94
C HIS A 654 -7.64 -31.23 19.54
N LEU A 655 -8.54 -30.72 18.69
CA LEU A 655 -8.17 -30.22 17.37
C LEU A 655 -7.35 -28.93 17.47
N GLY A 656 -7.74 -28.01 18.36
CA GLY A 656 -6.95 -26.82 18.66
C GLY A 656 -5.51 -27.15 19.09
N LYS A 657 -5.33 -28.16 19.97
CA LYS A 657 -4.00 -28.68 20.36
C LYS A 657 -3.23 -29.27 19.17
N GLN A 658 -3.89 -29.97 18.26
CA GLN A 658 -3.24 -30.48 17.03
C GLN A 658 -2.77 -29.35 16.10
N ILE A 659 -3.59 -28.31 15.92
CA ILE A 659 -3.25 -27.12 15.13
C ILE A 659 -2.09 -26.38 15.77
N HIS A 660 -2.08 -26.22 17.10
CA HIS A 660 -0.95 -25.64 17.82
C HIS A 660 0.35 -26.44 17.60
N CYS A 661 0.31 -27.77 17.65
CA CYS A 661 1.47 -28.59 17.30
C CYS A 661 1.92 -28.41 15.84
N LEU A 662 0.98 -28.20 14.91
CA LEU A 662 1.31 -27.91 13.51
C LEU A 662 2.02 -26.57 13.37
N VAL A 663 1.54 -25.52 14.06
CA VAL A 663 2.19 -24.19 14.11
C VAL A 663 3.67 -24.30 14.49
N LEU A 664 3.95 -25.03 15.59
CA LEU A 664 5.31 -25.25 16.07
C LEU A 664 6.17 -26.02 15.04
N LYS A 665 5.60 -27.04 14.39
CA LYS A 665 6.31 -27.81 13.34
C LYS A 665 6.58 -27.01 12.07
N SER A 666 5.74 -26.05 11.72
CA SER A 666 5.94 -25.15 10.58
C SER A 666 7.00 -24.06 10.84
N GLY A 667 7.52 -23.95 12.06
CA GLY A 667 8.53 -22.94 12.42
C GLY A 667 7.98 -21.52 12.53
N HIS A 668 6.65 -21.36 12.65
CA HIS A 668 6.05 -20.06 12.95
C HIS A 668 6.25 -19.74 14.43
N GLN A 669 6.56 -18.48 14.71
CA GLN A 669 6.73 -18.01 16.08
C GLN A 669 5.35 -17.78 16.71
N CYS A 670 5.04 -18.50 17.79
CA CYS A 670 3.78 -18.30 18.54
C CYS A 670 3.67 -16.92 19.19
N HIS A 671 4.79 -16.17 19.27
CA HIS A 671 4.88 -14.87 19.91
C HIS A 671 4.56 -13.68 18.99
N GLU A 672 4.36 -13.88 17.68
CA GLU A 672 3.98 -12.82 16.75
C GLU A 672 2.47 -12.52 16.80
N ASP A 673 2.14 -11.24 17.02
CA ASP A 673 0.83 -10.56 17.00
C ASP A 673 -0.42 -11.47 17.07
N PHE A 674 -1.06 -11.66 15.92
CA PHE A 674 -2.42 -12.19 15.76
C PHE A 674 -2.54 -13.69 16.09
N LEU A 675 -1.50 -14.47 15.79
CA LEU A 675 -1.51 -15.92 16.03
C LEU A 675 -1.46 -16.24 17.53
N GLY A 676 -0.68 -15.47 18.30
CA GLY A 676 -0.60 -15.59 19.75
C GLY A 676 -1.95 -15.29 20.42
N ILE A 677 -2.67 -14.28 19.93
CA ILE A 677 -4.01 -13.92 20.39
C ILE A 677 -4.99 -15.08 20.21
N SER A 678 -5.07 -15.66 19.00
CA SER A 678 -5.98 -16.79 18.72
C SER A 678 -5.60 -18.05 19.51
N LEU A 679 -4.32 -18.34 19.71
CA LEU A 679 -3.87 -19.48 20.52
C LEU A 679 -4.25 -19.32 22.00
N ILE A 680 -3.95 -18.16 22.61
CA ILE A 680 -4.33 -17.89 24.01
C ILE A 680 -5.84 -17.90 24.14
N GLY A 681 -6.57 -17.26 23.22
CA GLY A 681 -8.03 -17.26 23.21
C GLY A 681 -8.61 -18.67 23.13
N MET A 682 -8.05 -19.55 22.29
CA MET A 682 -8.47 -20.96 22.19
C MET A 682 -8.27 -21.71 23.51
N TYR A 683 -7.12 -21.58 24.17
CA TYR A 683 -6.91 -22.22 25.47
C TYR A 683 -7.77 -21.62 26.58
N MET A 684 -7.88 -20.30 26.63
CA MET A 684 -8.62 -19.60 27.67
C MET A 684 -10.13 -19.78 27.54
N ASN A 685 -10.70 -19.91 26.34
CA ASN A 685 -12.14 -20.17 26.17
C ASN A 685 -12.51 -21.64 26.45
N THR A 686 -11.52 -22.51 26.65
CA THR A 686 -11.72 -23.92 27.01
C THR A 686 -11.41 -24.14 28.49
N ARG A 687 -11.78 -25.30 29.06
CA ARG A 687 -11.49 -25.63 30.48
C ARG A 687 -10.00 -25.78 30.82
N GLU A 688 -9.09 -25.44 29.90
CA GLU A 688 -7.64 -25.62 29.97
C GLU A 688 -6.89 -24.28 30.18
N LYS A 689 -7.46 -23.36 30.98
CA LYS A 689 -6.88 -22.03 31.30
C LYS A 689 -5.42 -22.05 31.77
N ALA A 690 -4.98 -23.14 32.41
CA ALA A 690 -3.59 -23.29 32.87
C ALA A 690 -2.59 -23.39 31.71
N ASP A 691 -2.98 -24.02 30.60
CA ASP A 691 -2.14 -24.09 29.39
C ASP A 691 -2.11 -22.71 28.69
N GLY A 692 -3.23 -21.98 28.68
CA GLY A 692 -3.31 -20.61 28.16
C GLY A 692 -2.39 -19.63 28.91
N TYR A 693 -2.40 -19.68 30.25
CA TYR A 693 -1.49 -18.87 31.06
C TYR A 693 -0.02 -19.27 30.88
N ARG A 694 0.28 -20.57 30.77
CA ARG A 694 1.64 -21.05 30.46
C ARG A 694 2.12 -20.51 29.13
N LEU A 695 1.32 -20.63 28.08
CA LEU A 695 1.66 -20.08 26.77
C LEU A 695 1.92 -18.58 26.86
N PHE A 696 1.05 -17.81 27.52
CA PHE A 696 1.25 -16.38 27.75
C PHE A 696 2.56 -16.07 28.51
N SER A 697 2.96 -16.90 29.46
CA SER A 697 4.20 -16.71 30.23
C SER A 697 5.48 -16.88 29.40
N GLU A 698 5.41 -17.63 28.29
CA GLU A 698 6.53 -17.84 27.37
C GLU A 698 6.79 -16.64 26.44
N PHE A 699 5.86 -15.66 26.36
CA PHE A 699 6.00 -14.51 25.47
C PHE A 699 7.09 -13.54 25.95
N PRO A 700 7.91 -12.98 25.04
CA PRO A 700 8.89 -11.96 25.38
C PRO A 700 8.22 -10.68 25.89
N ASN A 701 8.85 -10.02 26.86
CA ASN A 701 8.37 -8.73 27.38
C ASN A 701 8.89 -7.56 26.52
N PRO A 702 8.08 -6.51 26.29
CA PRO A 702 6.72 -6.29 26.79
C PRO A 702 5.64 -7.02 25.94
N LYS A 703 4.58 -7.48 26.61
CA LYS A 703 3.40 -8.08 25.98
C LYS A 703 2.42 -6.97 25.55
N GLY A 704 1.75 -7.11 24.41
CA GLY A 704 0.78 -6.11 23.94
C GLY A 704 -0.49 -6.03 24.80
N THR A 705 -1.18 -4.88 24.80
CA THR A 705 -2.44 -4.63 25.52
C THR A 705 -3.53 -5.65 25.18
N ILE A 706 -3.68 -6.02 23.90
CA ILE A 706 -4.68 -6.99 23.44
C ILE A 706 -4.43 -8.37 24.05
N LEU A 707 -3.17 -8.79 24.16
CA LEU A 707 -2.79 -10.10 24.72
C LEU A 707 -3.21 -10.21 26.20
N TRP A 708 -2.99 -9.13 26.97
CA TRP A 708 -3.46 -9.03 28.35
C TRP A 708 -4.99 -9.05 28.44
N THR A 709 -5.66 -8.30 27.56
CA THR A 709 -7.13 -8.23 27.52
C THR A 709 -7.75 -9.61 27.26
N VAL A 710 -7.20 -10.37 26.32
CA VAL A 710 -7.64 -11.75 26.02
C VAL A 710 -7.45 -12.66 27.22
N LEU A 711 -6.33 -12.54 27.93
CA LEU A 711 -6.07 -13.31 29.14
C LEU A 711 -7.05 -12.98 30.28
N ILE A 712 -7.27 -11.69 30.54
CA ILE A 712 -8.20 -11.20 31.59
C ILE A 712 -9.63 -11.63 31.26
N SER A 713 -10.07 -11.43 30.01
CA SER A 713 -11.38 -11.88 29.53
C SER A 713 -11.54 -13.40 29.66
N GLY A 714 -10.50 -14.14 29.30
CA GLY A 714 -10.42 -15.59 29.46
C GLY A 714 -10.62 -16.06 30.89
N PHE A 715 -9.97 -15.41 31.87
CA PHE A 715 -10.17 -15.73 33.29
C PHE A 715 -11.59 -15.44 33.76
N ASN A 716 -12.19 -14.33 33.32
CA ASN A 716 -13.59 -14.02 33.62
C ASN A 716 -14.56 -15.08 33.09
N GLN A 717 -14.35 -15.56 31.85
CA GLN A 717 -15.20 -16.60 31.25
C GLN A 717 -15.10 -17.95 31.97
N ASN A 718 -14.00 -18.21 32.69
CA ASN A 718 -13.79 -19.40 33.51
C ASN A 718 -14.17 -19.19 34.99
N ASP A 719 -14.97 -18.16 35.30
CA ASP A 719 -15.37 -17.78 36.66
C ASP A 719 -14.20 -17.53 37.62
N CYS A 720 -13.02 -17.21 37.09
CA CYS A 720 -11.78 -16.94 37.85
C CYS A 720 -11.53 -15.44 37.96
N ASN A 721 -12.54 -14.71 38.44
CA ASN A 721 -12.53 -13.26 38.48
C ASN A 721 -11.39 -12.67 39.36
N VAL A 722 -10.91 -13.43 40.36
CA VAL A 722 -9.76 -13.01 41.19
C VAL A 722 -8.47 -13.03 40.37
N ASP A 723 -8.23 -14.07 39.58
CA ASP A 723 -7.06 -14.20 38.71
C ASP A 723 -7.08 -13.12 37.60
N ALA A 724 -8.27 -12.75 37.11
CA ALA A 724 -8.45 -11.66 36.16
C ALA A 724 -7.98 -10.31 36.73
N LEU A 725 -8.36 -9.99 37.98
CA LEU A 725 -7.91 -8.78 38.67
C LEU A 725 -6.40 -8.82 38.98
N HIS A 726 -5.85 -9.99 39.29
CA HIS A 726 -4.40 -10.16 39.47
C HIS A 726 -3.63 -9.91 38.16
N CYS A 727 -4.10 -10.47 37.05
CA CYS A 727 -3.50 -10.23 35.73
C CYS A 727 -3.54 -8.74 35.34
N PHE A 728 -4.61 -8.03 35.69
CA PHE A 728 -4.69 -6.59 35.49
C PHE A 728 -3.64 -5.83 36.31
N GLN A 729 -3.40 -6.23 37.56
CA GLN A 729 -2.34 -5.64 38.37
C GLN A 729 -0.94 -5.92 37.77
N GLU A 730 -0.69 -7.13 37.27
CA GLU A 730 0.57 -7.46 36.59
C GLU A 730 0.79 -6.65 35.29
N MET A 731 -0.27 -6.49 34.49
CA MET A 731 -0.27 -5.64 33.31
C MET A 731 0.14 -4.20 33.66
N ARG A 732 -0.44 -3.65 34.75
CA ARG A 732 -0.15 -2.31 35.26
C ARG A 732 1.28 -2.20 35.79
N ASN A 733 1.77 -3.19 36.52
CA ASN A 733 3.14 -3.24 37.02
C ASN A 733 4.18 -3.32 35.89
N SER A 734 3.76 -3.82 34.72
CA SER A 734 4.55 -3.85 33.49
C SER A 734 4.51 -2.54 32.68
N ASN A 735 3.90 -1.48 33.23
CA ASN A 735 3.69 -0.17 32.57
C ASN A 735 2.89 -0.23 31.25
N ILE A 736 2.03 -1.23 31.08
CA ILE A 736 1.17 -1.35 29.91
C ILE A 736 -0.17 -0.66 30.21
N GLN A 737 -0.61 0.21 29.30
CA GLN A 737 -1.85 0.95 29.48
C GLN A 737 -3.07 0.08 29.15
N PRO A 738 -4.10 0.08 30.00
CA PRO A 738 -5.39 -0.54 29.69
C PRO A 738 -6.07 0.15 28.52
N ASP A 739 -6.80 -0.62 27.73
CA ASP A 739 -7.76 -0.09 26.76
C ASP A 739 -9.20 -0.25 27.29
N GLN A 740 -10.15 0.23 26.47
CA GLN A 740 -11.59 0.11 26.69
C GLN A 740 -12.04 -1.31 27.07
N ALA A 741 -11.63 -2.30 26.27
CA ALA A 741 -12.00 -3.70 26.48
C ALA A 741 -11.40 -4.27 27.77
N THR A 742 -10.19 -3.85 28.13
CA THR A 742 -9.55 -4.17 29.41
C THR A 742 -10.42 -3.69 30.57
N PHE A 743 -10.82 -2.40 30.57
CA PHE A 743 -11.64 -1.83 31.63
C PHE A 743 -12.99 -2.54 31.78
N ALA A 744 -13.70 -2.79 30.68
CA ALA A 744 -14.95 -3.52 30.70
C ALA A 744 -14.78 -4.93 31.32
N CYS A 745 -13.70 -5.64 30.97
CA CYS A 745 -13.40 -6.96 31.55
C CYS A 745 -13.11 -6.89 33.05
N VAL A 746 -12.26 -5.96 33.51
CA VAL A 746 -11.91 -5.91 34.95
C VAL A 746 -13.04 -5.39 35.82
N LEU A 747 -13.86 -4.48 35.31
CA LEU A 747 -15.07 -4.03 36.00
C LEU A 747 -16.09 -5.18 36.12
N LYS A 748 -16.26 -5.98 35.07
CA LYS A 748 -17.08 -7.21 35.12
C LYS A 748 -16.55 -8.21 36.16
N ALA A 749 -15.24 -8.36 36.28
CA ALA A 749 -14.61 -9.19 37.31
C ALA A 749 -14.94 -8.68 38.72
N SER A 750 -14.79 -7.37 38.95
CA SER A 750 -15.16 -6.73 40.22
C SER A 750 -16.64 -6.85 40.54
N ALA A 751 -17.51 -6.68 39.53
CA ALA A 751 -18.96 -6.82 39.64
C ALA A 751 -19.36 -8.24 40.06
N SER A 752 -18.74 -9.25 39.43
CA SER A 752 -19.01 -10.66 39.71
C SER A 752 -18.52 -11.09 41.10
N LEU A 753 -17.47 -10.45 41.61
CA LEU A 753 -16.97 -10.65 42.98
C LEU A 753 -17.69 -9.77 44.02
N SER A 754 -18.57 -8.85 43.60
CA SER A 754 -19.10 -7.79 44.45
C SER A 754 -18.01 -6.99 45.19
N SER A 755 -16.83 -6.84 44.58
CA SER A 755 -15.69 -6.12 45.16
C SER A 755 -15.77 -4.62 44.88
N LEU A 756 -16.54 -3.91 45.69
CA LEU A 756 -16.71 -2.45 45.56
C LEU A 756 -15.39 -1.68 45.68
N GLY A 757 -14.47 -2.16 46.52
CA GLY A 757 -13.17 -1.51 46.73
C GLY A 757 -12.29 -1.52 45.48
N ASP A 758 -12.23 -2.65 44.77
CA ASP A 758 -11.48 -2.75 43.51
C ASP A 758 -12.20 -2.02 42.38
N GLY A 759 -13.52 -2.13 42.32
CA GLY A 759 -14.35 -1.40 41.35
C GLY A 759 -14.16 0.11 41.41
N LYS A 760 -14.15 0.71 42.62
CA LYS A 760 -13.90 2.15 42.80
C LYS A 760 -12.49 2.57 42.34
N LYS A 761 -11.47 1.75 42.59
CA LYS A 761 -10.09 2.03 42.12
C LYS A 761 -10.01 1.98 40.59
N ILE A 762 -10.64 0.99 39.97
CA ILE A 762 -10.65 0.81 38.51
C ILE A 762 -11.43 1.96 37.85
N HIS A 763 -12.59 2.34 38.38
CA HIS A 763 -13.36 3.48 37.88
C HIS A 763 -12.56 4.79 37.97
N SER A 764 -11.91 5.07 39.11
CA SER A 764 -11.04 6.26 39.23
C SER A 764 -9.92 6.27 38.20
N LEU A 765 -9.35 5.10 37.87
CA LEU A 765 -8.35 4.99 36.83
C LEU A 765 -8.93 5.23 35.42
N ALA A 766 -10.11 4.69 35.12
CA ALA A 766 -10.82 4.93 33.86
C ALA A 766 -11.08 6.42 33.66
N PHE A 767 -11.53 7.12 34.70
CA PHE A 767 -11.71 8.58 34.72
C PHE A 767 -10.42 9.34 34.41
N HIS A 768 -9.30 8.99 35.07
CA HIS A 768 -8.02 9.65 34.81
C HIS A 768 -7.42 9.36 33.43
N THR A 769 -7.90 8.32 32.75
CA THR A 769 -7.46 7.94 31.41
C THR A 769 -8.45 8.36 30.31
N GLY A 770 -9.60 8.93 30.67
CA GLY A 770 -10.63 9.42 29.75
C GLY A 770 -11.53 8.32 29.16
N PHE A 771 -11.46 7.09 29.68
CA PHE A 771 -12.33 5.99 29.24
C PHE A 771 -13.68 5.98 29.96
N ASP A 772 -13.92 6.89 30.90
CA ASP A 772 -15.23 7.08 31.54
C ASP A 772 -16.29 7.68 30.59
N LEU A 773 -15.83 8.37 29.53
CA LEU A 773 -16.67 8.91 28.45
C LEU A 773 -17.08 7.83 27.43
N ASP A 774 -16.45 6.66 27.48
CA ASP A 774 -16.73 5.57 26.56
C ASP A 774 -17.96 4.76 26.99
N GLU A 775 -18.92 4.57 26.08
CA GLU A 775 -20.23 3.98 26.37
C GLU A 775 -20.16 2.54 26.92
N LEU A 776 -19.28 1.68 26.37
CA LEU A 776 -19.10 0.30 26.86
C LEU A 776 -18.47 0.27 28.26
N THR A 777 -17.50 1.15 28.52
CA THR A 777 -16.86 1.26 29.83
C THR A 777 -17.84 1.81 30.86
N SER A 778 -18.61 2.85 30.54
CA SER A 778 -19.67 3.39 31.42
C SER A 778 -20.72 2.32 31.74
N ALA A 779 -21.15 1.53 30.75
CA ALA A 779 -22.10 0.42 30.97
C ALA A 779 -21.55 -0.65 31.94
N ALA A 780 -20.25 -0.96 31.87
CA ALA A 780 -19.58 -1.88 32.79
C ALA A 780 -19.41 -1.27 34.20
N ILE A 781 -19.16 0.05 34.31
CA ILE A 781 -19.11 0.77 35.59
C ILE A 781 -20.48 0.73 36.27
N ILE A 782 -21.56 0.97 35.51
CA ILE A 782 -22.95 0.89 35.97
C ILE A 782 -23.25 -0.50 36.53
N ASP A 783 -22.98 -1.57 35.76
CA ASP A 783 -23.20 -2.95 36.19
C ASP A 783 -22.39 -3.29 37.45
N MET A 784 -21.15 -2.81 37.53
CA MET A 784 -20.29 -2.99 38.70
C MET A 784 -20.88 -2.35 39.96
N TYR A 785 -21.25 -1.07 39.91
CA TYR A 785 -21.85 -0.41 41.08
C TYR A 785 -23.20 -1.03 41.46
N ALA A 786 -24.04 -1.32 40.47
CA ALA A 786 -25.34 -1.93 40.70
C ALA A 786 -25.23 -3.31 41.35
N LYS A 787 -24.32 -4.19 40.89
CA LYS A 787 -24.09 -5.50 41.51
C LYS A 787 -23.41 -5.42 42.87
N CYS A 788 -22.62 -4.38 43.13
CA CYS A 788 -22.05 -4.11 44.44
C CYS A 788 -23.04 -3.46 45.43
N GLY A 789 -24.29 -3.17 45.01
CA GLY A 789 -25.33 -2.57 45.84
C GLY A 789 -25.30 -1.04 45.95
N GLU A 790 -24.40 -0.36 45.24
CA GLU A 790 -24.25 1.11 45.24
C GLU A 790 -25.03 1.74 44.08
N VAL A 791 -26.36 1.61 44.13
CA VAL A 791 -27.24 2.03 43.03
C VAL A 791 -27.14 3.53 42.74
N CYS A 792 -26.95 4.38 43.77
CA CYS A 792 -26.79 5.83 43.58
C CYS A 792 -25.60 6.18 42.66
N CYS A 793 -24.47 5.48 42.82
CA CYS A 793 -23.30 5.68 41.95
C CYS A 793 -23.58 5.21 40.52
N SER A 794 -24.33 4.11 40.34
CA SER A 794 -24.73 3.64 39.01
C SER A 794 -25.62 4.67 38.29
N VAL A 795 -26.57 5.29 38.99
CA VAL A 795 -27.43 6.37 38.45
C VAL A 795 -26.61 7.60 38.07
N GLN A 796 -25.65 7.98 38.90
CA GLN A 796 -24.79 9.12 38.61
C GLN A 796 -24.03 8.92 37.29
N VAL A 797 -23.35 7.78 37.13
CA VAL A 797 -22.60 7.46 35.92
C VAL A 797 -23.53 7.45 34.70
N PHE A 798 -24.70 6.82 34.81
CA PHE A 798 -25.68 6.80 33.71
C PHE A 798 -26.14 8.21 33.28
N ASN A 799 -26.37 9.11 34.24
CA ASN A 799 -26.77 10.48 33.95
C ASN A 799 -25.64 11.31 33.32
N GLU A 800 -24.38 11.05 33.69
CA GLU A 800 -23.19 11.74 33.17
C GLU A 800 -22.81 11.33 31.74
N MET A 801 -23.34 10.21 31.21
CA MET A 801 -23.11 9.78 29.83
C MET A 801 -23.65 10.81 28.80
N GLU A 802 -22.77 11.31 27.92
CA GLU A 802 -23.11 12.29 26.87
C GLU A 802 -24.08 11.71 25.82
N THR A 803 -23.87 10.45 25.43
CA THR A 803 -24.71 9.71 24.49
C THR A 803 -25.20 8.40 25.13
N LYS A 804 -26.47 8.06 24.85
CA LYS A 804 -27.15 6.84 25.32
C LYS A 804 -27.70 6.09 24.11
N THR A 805 -26.79 5.68 23.24
CA THR A 805 -27.06 5.04 21.95
C THR A 805 -27.06 3.50 22.04
N ASP A 806 -26.31 2.93 22.99
CA ASP A 806 -26.19 1.50 23.19
C ASP A 806 -27.20 0.99 24.23
N VAL A 807 -27.87 -0.12 23.88
CA VAL A 807 -28.89 -0.79 24.69
C VAL A 807 -28.28 -1.37 25.98
N VAL A 808 -26.99 -1.71 25.99
CA VAL A 808 -26.31 -2.32 27.15
C VAL A 808 -26.34 -1.42 28.38
N SER A 809 -26.15 -0.10 28.22
CA SER A 809 -26.17 0.86 29.34
C SER A 809 -27.54 0.93 30.04
N TRP A 810 -28.61 1.00 29.23
CA TRP A 810 -30.01 0.95 29.69
C TRP A 810 -30.31 -0.37 30.40
N ASN A 811 -29.88 -1.49 29.82
CA ASN A 811 -30.05 -2.82 30.41
C ASN A 811 -29.34 -2.95 31.75
N SER A 812 -28.10 -2.47 31.87
CA SER A 812 -27.35 -2.47 33.13
C SER A 812 -28.08 -1.69 34.23
N MET A 813 -28.67 -0.52 33.90
CA MET A 813 -29.48 0.26 34.85
C MET A 813 -30.78 -0.44 35.24
N ILE A 814 -31.55 -0.93 34.25
CA ILE A 814 -32.84 -1.61 34.50
C ILE A 814 -32.64 -2.86 35.37
N VAL A 815 -31.68 -3.71 35.00
CA VAL A 815 -31.35 -4.92 35.78
C VAL A 815 -30.79 -4.54 37.15
N GLY A 816 -29.99 -3.48 37.21
CA GLY A 816 -29.44 -2.94 38.46
C GLY A 816 -30.53 -2.53 39.45
N PHE A 817 -31.50 -1.74 39.01
CA PHE A 817 -32.66 -1.36 39.82
C PHE A 817 -33.52 -2.56 40.20
N ALA A 818 -33.80 -3.46 39.24
CA ALA A 818 -34.61 -4.66 39.47
C ALA A 818 -34.03 -5.55 40.58
N LYS A 819 -32.71 -5.82 40.55
CA LYS A 819 -32.04 -6.69 41.52
C LYS A 819 -31.90 -6.06 42.91
N ASN A 820 -31.85 -4.74 42.99
CA ASN A 820 -31.74 -4.02 44.26
C ASN A 820 -33.11 -3.62 44.85
N GLY A 821 -34.23 -4.07 44.26
CA GLY A 821 -35.58 -3.86 44.79
C GLY A 821 -36.26 -2.56 44.39
N PHE A 822 -35.67 -1.78 43.48
CA PHE A 822 -36.16 -0.49 42.99
C PHE A 822 -37.00 -0.67 41.71
N ALA A 823 -38.10 -1.41 41.81
CA ALA A 823 -38.89 -1.77 40.62
C ALA A 823 -39.59 -0.58 39.94
N GLY A 824 -39.92 0.47 40.70
CA GLY A 824 -40.52 1.69 40.14
C GLY A 824 -39.55 2.41 39.22
N GLU A 825 -38.33 2.62 39.70
CA GLU A 825 -37.23 3.25 38.97
C GLU A 825 -36.84 2.42 37.74
N ALA A 826 -36.84 1.09 37.83
CA ALA A 826 -36.60 0.21 36.67
C ALA A 826 -37.65 0.44 35.55
N LEU A 827 -38.92 0.59 35.91
CA LEU A 827 -40.01 0.87 34.96
C LEU A 827 -39.94 2.29 34.39
N GLU A 828 -39.48 3.26 35.18
CA GLU A 828 -39.26 4.65 34.73
C GLU A 828 -38.15 4.71 33.67
N VAL A 829 -37.01 4.06 33.93
CA VAL A 829 -35.89 3.97 32.98
C VAL A 829 -36.31 3.26 31.70
N PHE A 830 -37.09 2.18 31.78
CA PHE A 830 -37.63 1.52 30.59
C PHE A 830 -38.57 2.43 29.79
N SER A 831 -39.43 3.19 30.47
CA SER A 831 -40.30 4.15 29.81
C SER A 831 -39.52 5.30 29.17
N GLU A 832 -38.40 5.71 29.77
CA GLU A 832 -37.48 6.69 29.19
C GLU A 832 -36.81 6.13 27.93
N MET A 833 -36.30 4.89 27.98
CA MET A 833 -35.73 4.18 26.83
C MET A 833 -36.71 4.11 25.65
N GLN A 834 -37.99 3.81 25.92
CA GLN A 834 -39.02 3.76 24.88
C GLN A 834 -39.32 5.14 24.25
N ARG A 835 -39.11 6.24 24.97
CA ARG A 835 -39.34 7.61 24.47
C ARG A 835 -38.14 8.16 23.72
N SER A 836 -36.93 7.82 24.14
CA SER A 836 -35.70 8.16 23.43
C SER A 836 -35.64 7.32 22.15
N CYS A 837 -35.89 7.93 20.99
CA CYS A 837 -35.89 7.26 19.68
C CYS A 837 -34.52 6.70 19.23
N SER A 838 -33.54 6.56 20.14
CA SER A 838 -32.15 6.16 19.86
C SER A 838 -31.92 4.66 19.89
N CYS A 839 -32.75 3.87 20.58
CA CYS A 839 -32.49 2.43 20.78
C CYS A 839 -33.79 1.64 21.05
N SER A 840 -33.88 0.41 20.53
CA SER A 840 -35.03 -0.49 20.73
C SER A 840 -34.76 -1.45 21.90
N PRO A 841 -35.74 -1.72 22.77
CA PRO A 841 -35.68 -2.80 23.77
C PRO A 841 -35.31 -4.15 23.14
N ASP A 842 -34.45 -4.91 23.84
CA ASP A 842 -34.03 -6.25 23.47
C ASP A 842 -34.52 -7.31 24.50
N ASP A 843 -34.17 -8.56 24.27
CA ASP A 843 -34.49 -9.69 25.15
C ASP A 843 -33.97 -9.48 26.58
N VAL A 844 -32.81 -8.86 26.77
CA VAL A 844 -32.24 -8.60 28.10
C VAL A 844 -33.01 -7.48 28.81
N THR A 845 -33.47 -6.46 28.08
CA THR A 845 -34.34 -5.40 28.62
C THR A 845 -35.59 -5.99 29.25
N PHE A 846 -36.29 -6.85 28.50
CA PHE A 846 -37.53 -7.49 28.97
C PHE A 846 -37.29 -8.45 30.14
N LEU A 847 -36.18 -9.20 30.13
CA LEU A 847 -35.78 -10.01 31.29
C LEU A 847 -35.63 -9.16 32.56
N GLY A 848 -34.99 -7.99 32.46
CA GLY A 848 -34.80 -7.06 33.56
C GLY A 848 -36.13 -6.53 34.12
N ILE A 849 -37.07 -6.13 33.25
CA ILE A 849 -38.37 -5.60 33.66
C ILE A 849 -39.28 -6.68 34.25
N LEU A 850 -39.29 -7.88 33.68
CA LEU A 850 -40.03 -9.02 34.25
C LEU A 850 -39.48 -9.39 35.63
N THR A 851 -38.17 -9.32 35.82
CA THR A 851 -37.52 -9.50 37.12
C THR A 851 -37.99 -8.43 38.11
N ALA A 852 -37.99 -7.14 37.72
CA ALA A 852 -38.48 -6.05 38.55
C ALA A 852 -39.96 -6.24 38.95
N CYS A 853 -40.81 -6.62 37.99
CA CYS A 853 -42.22 -6.90 38.24
C CYS A 853 -42.40 -8.07 39.20
N SER A 854 -41.60 -9.14 39.07
CA SER A 854 -41.62 -10.29 39.98
C SER A 854 -41.26 -9.92 41.42
N HIS A 855 -40.23 -9.10 41.61
CA HIS A 855 -39.83 -8.65 42.96
C HIS A 855 -40.83 -7.69 43.59
N ALA A 856 -41.50 -6.84 42.82
CA ALA A 856 -42.46 -5.86 43.33
C ALA A 856 -43.93 -6.31 43.33
N GLY A 857 -44.26 -7.48 42.76
CA GLY A 857 -45.64 -7.98 42.73
C GLY A 857 -46.56 -7.30 41.72
N LEU A 858 -45.98 -6.70 40.69
CA LEU A 858 -46.73 -6.02 39.64
C LEU A 858 -47.23 -7.02 38.59
N VAL A 859 -48.08 -7.96 39.00
CA VAL A 859 -48.52 -9.10 38.15
C VAL A 859 -49.22 -8.63 36.89
N SER A 860 -50.11 -7.64 36.97
CA SER A 860 -50.78 -7.06 35.80
C SER A 860 -49.77 -6.46 34.80
N LYS A 861 -48.80 -5.69 35.30
CA LYS A 861 -47.78 -5.06 34.44
C LYS A 861 -46.84 -6.10 33.82
N GLY A 862 -46.45 -7.12 34.57
CA GLY A 862 -45.61 -8.21 34.04
C GLY A 862 -46.29 -8.97 32.89
N ARG A 863 -47.61 -9.21 32.96
CA ARG A 863 -48.37 -9.79 31.84
C ARG A 863 -48.34 -8.90 30.60
N GLU A 864 -48.64 -7.61 30.77
CA GLU A 864 -48.61 -6.62 29.69
C GLU A 864 -47.23 -6.56 29.02
N VAL A 865 -46.16 -6.50 29.82
CA VAL A 865 -44.78 -6.45 29.34
C VAL A 865 -44.39 -7.72 28.58
N TYR A 866 -44.81 -8.90 29.05
CA TYR A 866 -44.56 -10.17 28.35
C TYR A 866 -45.31 -10.23 27.01
N GLU A 867 -46.55 -9.76 26.95
CA GLU A 867 -47.32 -9.66 25.71
C GLU A 867 -46.72 -8.64 24.74
N GLU A 868 -46.27 -7.48 25.22
CA GLU A 868 -45.56 -6.48 24.40
C GLU A 868 -44.29 -7.07 23.78
N MET A 869 -43.48 -7.78 24.56
CA MET A 869 -42.26 -8.45 24.08
C MET A 869 -42.53 -9.36 22.88
N VAL A 870 -43.56 -10.21 22.97
CA VAL A 870 -43.89 -11.20 21.94
C VAL A 870 -44.62 -10.57 20.75
N ASN A 871 -45.62 -9.74 21.02
CA ASN A 871 -46.55 -9.28 19.99
C ASN A 871 -46.08 -8.01 19.28
N LEU A 872 -45.53 -7.04 20.02
CA LEU A 872 -45.10 -5.76 19.48
C LEU A 872 -43.65 -5.83 18.98
N TYR A 873 -42.74 -6.31 19.83
CA TYR A 873 -41.30 -6.35 19.51
C TYR A 873 -40.87 -7.64 18.78
N LYS A 874 -41.75 -8.63 18.66
CA LYS A 874 -41.48 -9.92 17.97
C LYS A 874 -40.27 -10.67 18.54
N ILE A 875 -39.98 -10.48 19.83
CA ILE A 875 -38.89 -11.17 20.53
C ILE A 875 -39.39 -12.55 20.98
N GLN A 876 -38.66 -13.60 20.61
CA GLN A 876 -39.01 -14.95 21.05
C GLN A 876 -38.69 -15.15 22.54
N PRO A 877 -39.65 -15.65 23.36
CA PRO A 877 -39.39 -15.94 24.76
C PRO A 877 -38.33 -17.02 24.94
N ARG A 878 -37.32 -16.74 25.78
CA ARG A 878 -36.35 -17.74 26.26
C ARG A 878 -36.80 -18.36 27.58
N ALA A 879 -36.16 -19.47 27.94
CA ALA A 879 -36.39 -20.15 29.22
C ALA A 879 -36.30 -19.18 30.42
N ASP A 880 -35.37 -18.23 30.41
CA ASP A 880 -35.22 -17.23 31.49
C ASP A 880 -36.42 -16.25 31.57
N HIS A 881 -36.99 -15.81 30.44
CA HIS A 881 -38.20 -14.96 30.44
C HIS A 881 -39.40 -15.73 31.02
N CYS A 882 -39.54 -16.99 30.62
CA CYS A 882 -40.59 -17.87 31.12
C CYS A 882 -40.40 -18.16 32.61
N ALA A 883 -39.16 -18.36 33.07
CA ALA A 883 -38.84 -18.53 34.48
C ALA A 883 -39.22 -17.29 35.30
N CYS A 884 -38.94 -16.08 34.81
CA CYS A 884 -39.37 -14.83 35.45
C CYS A 884 -40.89 -14.69 35.50
N MET A 885 -41.62 -15.11 34.47
CA MET A 885 -43.09 -15.13 34.49
C MET A 885 -43.65 -16.14 35.49
N VAL A 886 -43.08 -17.34 35.57
CA VAL A 886 -43.46 -18.35 36.55
C VAL A 886 -43.11 -17.88 37.98
N ASP A 887 -41.98 -17.19 38.17
CA ASP A 887 -41.61 -16.57 39.44
C ASP A 887 -42.62 -15.49 39.84
N LEU A 888 -42.99 -14.59 38.92
CA LEU A 888 -43.99 -13.54 39.13
C LEU A 888 -45.35 -14.12 39.52
N LEU A 889 -45.89 -15.06 38.73
CA LEU A 889 -47.19 -15.66 39.00
C LEU A 889 -47.16 -16.50 40.29
N GLY A 890 -46.12 -17.32 40.45
CA GLY A 890 -45.99 -18.24 41.56
C GLY A 890 -45.77 -17.52 42.89
N ARG A 891 -44.82 -16.59 42.97
CA ARG A 891 -44.49 -15.85 44.20
C ARG A 891 -45.70 -15.08 44.73
N TRP A 892 -46.55 -14.58 43.85
CA TRP A 892 -47.73 -13.77 44.21
C TRP A 892 -49.04 -14.57 44.24
N GLY A 893 -48.97 -15.90 44.26
CA GLY A 893 -50.10 -16.78 44.60
C GLY A 893 -50.95 -17.24 43.41
N PHE A 894 -50.62 -16.86 42.18
CA PHE A 894 -51.30 -17.29 40.95
C PHE A 894 -50.79 -18.65 40.45
N LEU A 895 -50.70 -19.65 41.34
CA LEU A 895 -50.05 -20.95 41.05
C LEU A 895 -50.74 -21.76 39.94
N GLN A 896 -52.06 -21.70 39.86
CA GLN A 896 -52.81 -22.38 38.79
C GLN A 896 -52.56 -21.75 37.42
N GLU A 897 -52.37 -20.43 37.37
CA GLU A 897 -52.01 -19.73 36.15
C GLU A 897 -50.56 -20.03 35.75
N ALA A 898 -49.65 -20.12 36.72
CA ALA A 898 -48.26 -20.52 36.48
C ALA A 898 -48.16 -21.94 35.89
N GLU A 899 -48.94 -22.89 36.40
CA GLU A 899 -49.08 -24.24 35.84
C GLU A 899 -49.58 -24.20 34.39
N HIS A 900 -50.68 -23.47 34.14
CA HIS A 900 -51.23 -23.35 32.80
C HIS A 900 -50.25 -22.71 31.80
N PHE A 901 -49.48 -21.71 32.25
CA PHE A 901 -48.45 -21.07 31.46
C PHE A 901 -47.33 -22.05 31.07
N ILE A 902 -46.90 -22.92 31.99
CA ILE A 902 -45.89 -23.95 31.72
C ILE A 902 -46.41 -24.96 30.69
N ASP A 903 -47.67 -25.39 30.80
CA ASP A 903 -48.28 -26.33 29.86
C ASP A 903 -48.39 -25.79 28.42
N GLN A 904 -48.41 -24.45 28.26
CA GLN A 904 -48.45 -23.79 26.96
C GLN A 904 -47.06 -23.58 26.33
N LEU A 905 -45.97 -23.93 27.01
CA LEU A 905 -44.63 -23.75 26.47
C LEU A 905 -44.37 -24.68 25.27
N ASN A 906 -43.88 -24.12 24.17
CA ASN A 906 -43.57 -24.86 22.94
C ASN A 906 -42.21 -25.60 22.99
N PHE A 907 -41.56 -25.64 24.15
CA PHE A 907 -40.28 -26.29 24.38
C PHE A 907 -40.27 -26.96 25.75
N GLU A 908 -39.37 -27.92 25.95
CA GLU A 908 -39.26 -28.65 27.21
C GLU A 908 -38.81 -27.70 28.35
N PRO A 909 -39.59 -27.55 29.45
CA PRO A 909 -39.27 -26.57 30.48
C PRO A 909 -37.96 -26.89 31.21
N ASP A 910 -37.05 -25.90 31.27
CA ASP A 910 -35.77 -25.98 31.97
C ASP A 910 -35.96 -26.32 33.47
N PRO A 911 -35.10 -27.15 34.09
CA PRO A 911 -35.04 -27.34 35.54
C PRO A 911 -35.24 -26.06 36.38
N LYS A 912 -34.71 -24.92 35.95
CA LYS A 912 -34.92 -23.63 36.64
C LYS A 912 -36.39 -23.25 36.78
N ILE A 913 -37.22 -23.47 35.75
CA ILE A 913 -38.65 -23.14 35.76
C ILE A 913 -39.37 -24.00 36.82
N TRP A 914 -39.05 -25.28 36.88
CA TRP A 914 -39.60 -26.19 37.88
C TRP A 914 -39.14 -25.85 39.30
N ALA A 915 -37.87 -25.46 39.48
CA ALA A 915 -37.33 -25.03 40.78
C ALA A 915 -38.03 -23.77 41.29
N THR A 916 -38.28 -22.81 40.41
CA THR A 916 -39.03 -21.58 40.70
C THR A 916 -40.47 -21.91 41.12
N LEU A 917 -41.17 -22.77 40.37
CA LEU A 917 -42.53 -23.19 40.73
C LEU A 917 -42.56 -23.93 42.07
N LEU A 918 -41.62 -24.85 42.32
CA LEU A 918 -41.52 -25.59 43.59
C LEU A 918 -41.30 -24.65 44.78
N SER A 919 -40.45 -23.64 44.61
CA SER A 919 -40.22 -22.61 45.63
C SER A 919 -41.49 -21.80 45.93
N ALA A 920 -42.24 -21.43 44.89
CA ALA A 920 -43.52 -20.75 45.01
C ALA A 920 -44.59 -21.63 45.69
N CYS A 921 -44.69 -22.92 45.34
CA CYS A 921 -45.57 -23.87 46.01
C CYS A 921 -45.23 -24.02 47.49
N ARG A 922 -43.93 -23.99 47.85
CA ARG A 922 -43.51 -23.95 49.26
C ARG A 922 -43.98 -22.68 49.98
N LEU A 923 -43.89 -21.53 49.32
CA LEU A 923 -44.30 -20.25 49.89
C LEU A 923 -45.80 -20.24 50.22
N HIS A 924 -46.63 -20.80 49.34
CA HIS A 924 -48.10 -20.80 49.47
C HIS A 924 -48.70 -22.10 50.03
N GLY A 925 -47.86 -23.11 50.33
CA GLY A 925 -48.30 -24.39 50.88
C GLY A 925 -49.08 -25.29 49.90
N ASP A 926 -48.87 -25.18 48.59
CA ASP A 926 -49.56 -26.01 47.58
C ASP A 926 -48.87 -27.37 47.41
N GLU A 927 -49.39 -28.39 48.09
CA GLU A 927 -48.87 -29.77 48.06
C GLU A 927 -48.97 -30.39 46.65
N THR A 928 -50.03 -30.12 45.90
CA THR A 928 -50.33 -30.79 44.62
C THR A 928 -49.35 -30.39 43.52
N ARG A 929 -49.21 -29.08 43.29
CA ARG A 929 -48.26 -28.54 42.30
C ARG A 929 -46.82 -28.66 42.77
N GLY A 930 -46.59 -28.55 44.08
CA GLY A 930 -45.27 -28.75 44.69
C GLY A 930 -44.75 -30.17 44.43
N LYS A 931 -45.57 -31.19 44.60
CA LYS A 931 -45.20 -32.57 44.25
C LYS A 931 -44.85 -32.71 42.77
N TRP A 932 -45.70 -32.18 41.88
CA TRP A 932 -45.49 -32.25 40.43
C TRP A 932 -44.16 -31.60 39.99
N ALA A 933 -43.90 -30.38 40.46
CA ALA A 933 -42.67 -29.65 40.15
C ALA A 933 -41.41 -30.38 40.69
N ALA A 934 -41.49 -30.93 41.90
CA ALA A 934 -40.40 -31.71 42.49
C ALA A 934 -40.14 -33.02 41.75
N GLU A 935 -41.17 -33.76 41.32
CA GLU A 935 -41.01 -34.99 40.54
C GLU A 935 -40.32 -34.73 39.20
N LYS A 936 -40.68 -33.63 38.50
CA LYS A 936 -40.00 -33.20 37.28
C LYS A 936 -38.53 -32.87 37.50
N LEU A 937 -38.20 -32.14 38.57
CA LEU A 937 -36.82 -31.85 38.95
C LEU A 937 -36.02 -33.10 39.33
N ILE A 938 -36.63 -34.05 40.01
CA ILE A 938 -35.98 -35.31 40.42
C ILE A 938 -35.70 -36.20 39.20
N GLN A 939 -36.56 -36.16 38.18
CA GLN A 939 -36.34 -36.85 36.92
C GLN A 939 -35.17 -36.24 36.14
N SER A 940 -35.06 -34.91 36.10
CA SER A 940 -33.98 -34.21 35.39
C SER A 940 -32.66 -34.20 36.16
N GLU A 941 -32.70 -34.02 37.48
CA GLU A 941 -31.54 -33.88 38.37
C GLU A 941 -31.63 -34.81 39.60
N PRO A 942 -31.46 -36.14 39.42
CA PRO A 942 -31.72 -37.11 40.50
C PRO A 942 -30.84 -36.94 41.74
N HIS A 943 -29.64 -36.35 41.55
CA HIS A 943 -28.64 -36.16 42.59
C HIS A 943 -28.73 -34.78 43.28
N ASN A 944 -29.59 -33.88 42.81
CA ASN A 944 -29.78 -32.58 43.45
C ASN A 944 -30.60 -32.73 44.73
N SER A 945 -30.07 -32.29 45.88
CA SER A 945 -30.76 -32.41 47.16
C SER A 945 -31.90 -31.40 47.36
N ALA A 946 -31.88 -30.28 46.64
CA ALA A 946 -32.85 -29.19 46.78
C ALA A 946 -34.32 -29.59 46.55
N PRO A 947 -34.70 -30.28 45.45
CA PRO A 947 -36.10 -30.63 45.22
C PRO A 947 -36.67 -31.57 46.29
N TYR A 948 -35.87 -32.53 46.76
CA TYR A 948 -36.28 -33.41 47.86
C TYR A 948 -36.47 -32.63 49.17
N VAL A 949 -35.54 -31.73 49.51
CA VAL A 949 -35.64 -30.96 50.75
C VAL A 949 -36.84 -30.01 50.72
N LEU A 950 -37.08 -29.33 49.60
CA LEU A 950 -38.21 -28.41 49.44
C LEU A 950 -39.54 -29.14 49.51
N LEU A 951 -39.70 -30.26 48.79
CA LEU A 951 -40.92 -31.08 48.86
C LEU A 951 -41.13 -31.69 50.25
N SER A 952 -40.08 -32.16 50.91
CA SER A 952 -40.14 -32.62 52.29
C SER A 952 -40.61 -31.53 53.25
N ASN A 953 -40.24 -30.26 53.02
CA ASN A 953 -40.69 -29.14 53.84
C ASN A 953 -42.18 -28.84 53.59
N ILE A 954 -42.65 -28.94 52.35
CA ILE A 954 -44.07 -28.78 51.99
C ILE A 954 -44.94 -29.83 52.70
N TYR A 955 -44.53 -31.10 52.65
CA TYR A 955 -45.25 -32.17 53.37
C TYR A 955 -45.21 -31.99 54.88
N ALA A 956 -44.07 -31.56 55.44
CA ALA A 956 -43.96 -31.29 56.87
C ALA A 956 -44.89 -30.15 57.32
N ALA A 957 -44.96 -29.06 56.54
CA ALA A 957 -45.86 -27.93 56.81
C ALA A 957 -47.34 -28.34 56.76
N SER A 958 -47.68 -29.30 55.89
CA SER A 958 -49.04 -29.84 55.72
C SER A 958 -49.37 -30.99 56.70
N GLY A 959 -48.43 -31.38 57.58
CA GLY A 959 -48.60 -32.46 58.56
C GLY A 959 -48.48 -33.89 58.01
N ASN A 960 -48.10 -34.06 56.73
CA ASN A 960 -47.99 -35.35 56.06
C ASN A 960 -46.65 -36.05 56.32
N TRP A 961 -46.45 -36.51 57.55
CA TRP A 961 -45.18 -37.12 58.00
C TRP A 961 -44.84 -38.45 57.31
N TYR A 962 -45.83 -39.14 56.73
CA TYR A 962 -45.60 -40.36 55.97
C TYR A 962 -44.76 -40.06 54.72
N GLU A 963 -45.18 -39.06 53.93
CA GLU A 963 -44.48 -38.67 52.71
C GLU A 963 -43.09 -38.09 53.01
N VAL A 964 -42.93 -37.32 54.10
CA VAL A 964 -41.61 -36.84 54.57
C VAL A 964 -40.64 -38.01 54.79
N ASN A 965 -41.08 -39.07 55.46
CA ASN A 965 -40.24 -40.23 55.74
C ASN A 965 -39.93 -41.03 54.48
N SER A 966 -40.91 -41.13 53.56
CA SER A 966 -40.72 -41.77 52.25
C SER A 966 -39.66 -41.04 51.43
N LEU A 967 -39.76 -39.72 51.32
CA LEU A 967 -38.82 -38.88 50.56
C LEU A 967 -37.39 -38.92 51.14
N ARG A 968 -37.26 -38.92 52.47
CA ARG A 968 -35.96 -39.05 53.14
C ARG A 968 -35.33 -40.43 52.95
N ARG A 969 -36.14 -41.49 52.84
CA ARG A 969 -35.66 -42.83 52.47
C ARG A 969 -35.17 -42.83 51.03
N GLU A 970 -35.92 -42.23 50.11
CA GLU A 970 -35.53 -42.10 48.70
C GLU A 970 -34.20 -41.34 48.53
N MET A 971 -34.01 -40.21 49.25
CA MET A 971 -32.72 -39.49 49.25
C MET A 971 -31.57 -40.39 49.70
N ARG A 972 -31.76 -41.23 50.73
CA ARG A 972 -30.73 -42.16 51.20
C ARG A 972 -30.41 -43.26 50.20
N GLU A 973 -31.43 -43.85 49.58
CA GLU A 973 -31.28 -44.90 48.56
C GLU A 973 -30.54 -44.38 47.33
N LYS A 974 -30.80 -43.14 46.91
CA LYS A 974 -30.13 -42.47 45.80
C LYS A 974 -28.77 -41.83 46.17
N GLY A 975 -28.32 -41.97 47.41
CA GLY A 975 -27.06 -41.40 47.89
C GLY A 975 -27.02 -39.86 47.96
N VAL A 976 -28.17 -39.20 47.91
CA VAL A 976 -28.29 -37.74 47.91
C VAL A 976 -28.13 -37.21 49.33
N LYS A 977 -27.12 -36.36 49.54
CA LYS A 977 -26.85 -35.73 50.84
C LYS A 977 -27.25 -34.26 50.80
N LYS A 978 -27.92 -33.79 51.86
CA LYS A 978 -28.12 -32.36 52.08
C LYS A 978 -26.76 -31.70 52.33
N LEU A 979 -26.41 -30.71 51.53
CA LEU A 979 -25.24 -29.87 51.79
C LEU A 979 -25.58 -28.90 52.94
N PRO A 980 -24.75 -28.80 53.99
CA PRO A 980 -24.92 -27.79 55.03
C PRO A 980 -24.67 -26.40 54.44
N GLY A 981 -25.53 -25.43 54.76
CA GLY A 981 -25.34 -24.05 54.33
C GLY A 981 -24.07 -23.47 54.96
N CYS A 982 -23.37 -22.59 54.25
CA CYS A 982 -22.20 -21.90 54.76
C CYS A 982 -22.28 -20.40 54.49
N SER A 983 -21.73 -19.60 55.40
CA SER A 983 -21.48 -18.18 55.23
C SER A 983 -20.03 -17.88 55.60
N TRP A 984 -19.47 -16.81 55.08
CA TRP A 984 -18.12 -16.38 55.42
C TRP A 984 -18.03 -14.86 55.49
N ILE A 985 -17.09 -14.38 56.30
CA ILE A 985 -16.77 -12.96 56.43
C ILE A 985 -15.27 -12.75 56.51
N MET A 986 -14.77 -11.70 55.87
CA MET A 986 -13.38 -11.26 56.05
C MET A 986 -13.31 -10.23 57.17
N VAL A 987 -12.46 -10.49 58.17
CA VAL A 987 -12.11 -9.54 59.23
C VAL A 987 -10.60 -9.32 59.19
N GLY A 988 -10.18 -8.13 58.76
CA GLY A 988 -8.80 -7.86 58.38
C GLY A 988 -8.40 -8.70 57.14
N GLU A 989 -7.28 -9.41 57.22
CA GLU A 989 -6.82 -10.34 56.17
C GLU A 989 -7.27 -11.81 56.39
N LYS A 990 -8.09 -12.08 57.41
CA LYS A 990 -8.56 -13.44 57.73
C LYS A 990 -9.99 -13.67 57.28
N THR A 991 -10.20 -14.72 56.50
CA THR A 991 -11.54 -15.24 56.16
C THR A 991 -12.01 -16.18 57.27
N ASN A 992 -13.14 -15.87 57.89
CA ASN A 992 -13.79 -16.71 58.89
C ASN A 992 -15.00 -17.40 58.25
N LEU A 993 -15.01 -18.73 58.25
CA LEU A 993 -16.05 -19.57 57.67
C LEU A 993 -17.01 -20.07 58.77
N PHE A 994 -18.31 -20.01 58.49
CA PHE A 994 -19.38 -20.47 59.37
C PHE A 994 -20.24 -21.48 58.61
N ILE A 995 -20.17 -22.74 59.01
CA ILE A 995 -20.99 -23.81 58.42
C ILE A 995 -22.17 -24.09 59.36
N ALA A 996 -23.36 -24.30 58.81
CA ALA A 996 -24.57 -24.56 59.58
C ALA A 996 -24.41 -25.82 60.44
N GLY A 997 -24.45 -25.64 61.77
CA GLY A 997 -24.23 -26.70 62.75
C GLY A 997 -22.77 -26.97 63.12
N ASP A 998 -21.82 -26.21 62.56
CA ASP A 998 -20.41 -26.26 62.94
C ASP A 998 -20.14 -25.44 64.21
N GLU A 999 -19.26 -25.97 65.06
CA GLU A 999 -18.80 -25.35 66.31
C GLU A 999 -17.28 -25.10 66.30
N SER A 1000 -16.60 -25.39 65.19
CA SER A 1000 -15.14 -25.41 65.09
C SER A 1000 -14.48 -24.02 65.06
N HIS A 1001 -15.27 -22.94 64.96
CA HIS A 1001 -14.74 -21.58 64.89
C HIS A 1001 -14.00 -21.21 66.19
N PRO A 1002 -12.76 -20.66 66.12
CA PRO A 1002 -11.95 -20.37 67.31
C PRO A 1002 -12.64 -19.48 68.36
N SER A 1003 -13.50 -18.56 67.91
CA SER A 1003 -14.31 -17.67 68.75
C SER A 1003 -15.79 -18.07 68.86
N ALA A 1004 -16.16 -19.32 68.57
CA ALA A 1004 -17.56 -19.77 68.53
C ALA A 1004 -18.33 -19.48 69.84
N GLY A 1005 -17.68 -19.61 70.99
CA GLY A 1005 -18.27 -19.32 72.30
C GLY A 1005 -18.65 -17.85 72.49
N GLU A 1006 -17.75 -16.92 72.11
CA GLU A 1006 -17.97 -15.48 72.19
C GLU A 1006 -19.09 -15.04 71.24
N ILE A 1007 -19.06 -15.53 70.00
CA ILE A 1007 -20.08 -15.23 68.98
C ILE A 1007 -21.46 -15.69 69.45
N ARG A 1008 -21.58 -16.89 70.02
CA ARG A 1008 -22.87 -17.39 70.53
C ARG A 1008 -23.36 -16.65 71.77
N SER A 1009 -22.46 -16.26 72.68
CA SER A 1009 -22.82 -15.42 73.82
C SER A 1009 -23.38 -14.09 73.32
N PHE A 1010 -22.69 -13.44 72.39
CA PHE A 1010 -23.12 -12.17 71.81
C PHE A 1010 -24.43 -12.31 71.04
N LEU A 1011 -24.60 -13.34 70.21
CA LEU A 1011 -25.87 -13.61 69.51
C LEU A 1011 -27.02 -13.85 70.48
N LYS A 1012 -26.76 -14.49 71.63
CA LYS A 1012 -27.77 -14.68 72.68
C LYS A 1012 -28.14 -13.34 73.32
N ASP A 1013 -27.17 -12.52 73.69
CA ASP A 1013 -27.40 -11.18 74.22
C ASP A 1013 -28.20 -10.32 73.23
N LEU A 1014 -27.87 -10.41 71.94
CA LEU A 1014 -28.55 -9.71 70.85
C LEU A 1014 -29.98 -10.23 70.63
N THR A 1015 -30.19 -11.54 70.75
CA THR A 1015 -31.53 -12.16 70.68
C THR A 1015 -32.40 -11.75 71.87
N ASP A 1016 -31.83 -11.68 73.06
CA ASP A 1016 -32.52 -11.24 74.27
C ASP A 1016 -32.86 -9.74 74.17
N LEU A 1017 -31.96 -8.91 73.64
CA LEU A 1017 -32.21 -7.50 73.27
C LEU A 1017 -33.32 -7.33 72.23
N MET A 1018 -33.36 -8.18 71.20
CA MET A 1018 -34.41 -8.16 70.18
C MET A 1018 -35.76 -8.59 70.75
N LYS A 1019 -35.79 -9.55 71.68
CA LYS A 1019 -37.04 -9.96 72.36
C LYS A 1019 -37.61 -8.86 73.26
N ASP A 1020 -36.76 -8.08 73.92
CA ASP A 1020 -37.19 -6.96 74.77
C ASP A 1020 -37.72 -5.75 73.96
N HIS A 1021 -37.40 -5.65 72.66
CA HIS A 1021 -37.84 -4.55 71.80
C HIS A 1021 -38.99 -4.88 70.83
N ILE A 1022 -39.42 -6.15 70.70
CA ILE A 1022 -40.53 -6.55 69.81
C ILE A 1022 -41.84 -6.65 70.62
N HIS A 1023 -42.35 -5.50 71.05
CA HIS A 1023 -43.73 -5.29 71.48
C HIS A 1023 -44.32 -4.06 70.76
N THR A 1024 -44.19 -4.03 69.43
CA THR A 1024 -44.96 -3.14 68.56
C THR A 1024 -45.11 -3.78 67.18
N GLU A 1025 -46.36 -3.80 66.71
CA GLU A 1025 -46.88 -4.36 65.46
C GLU A 1025 -45.90 -4.38 64.27
N THR A 1026 -45.61 -5.57 63.74
CA THR A 1026 -45.24 -5.82 62.33
C THR A 1026 -45.20 -7.34 62.09
N ASP A 1027 -46.37 -7.95 61.92
CA ASP A 1027 -46.51 -9.40 61.66
C ASP A 1027 -46.23 -9.81 60.19
N PHE A 1028 -45.72 -8.91 59.35
CA PHE A 1028 -45.40 -9.24 57.96
C PHE A 1028 -44.19 -8.45 57.48
N MET A 1029 -42.98 -8.91 57.80
CA MET A 1029 -41.77 -8.75 56.97
C MET A 1029 -40.58 -9.24 57.81
N LEU A 1030 -40.16 -10.50 57.60
CA LEU A 1030 -38.79 -11.03 57.79
C LEU A 1030 -38.86 -12.57 57.92
N TYR A 1031 -39.19 -13.25 56.83
CA TYR A 1031 -38.82 -14.66 56.64
C TYR A 1031 -38.33 -14.83 55.21
N GLY A 1032 -37.03 -14.62 55.01
CA GLY A 1032 -36.39 -14.75 53.71
C GLY A 1032 -34.89 -14.47 53.79
N ALA A 1033 -34.14 -15.40 54.36
CA ALA A 1033 -32.71 -15.58 54.12
C ALA A 1033 -32.42 -17.09 54.08
#